data_AF-A0A6P2DIH4-F1
#
_entry.id   AF-A0A6P2DIH4-F1
#
_cell.length_a   1.000
_cell.length_b   1.000
_cell.length_c   1.000
_cell.angle_alpha   90.00
_cell.angle_beta   90.00
_cell.angle_gamma   90.00
#
_symmetry.space_group_name_H-M   'P 1'
#
loop_
_entity.id
_entity.type
_entity.pdbx_description
1 polymer ?
#
loop_
_entity_poly.entity_id
_entity_poly.type
_entity_poly.pdbx_seq_one_letter_code
_entity_poly.pdbx_strand_id
1 'polypeptide(L)'
;MSESPTNLVSVPAPENVLPGESLREAIQNRVPTAALIDRFGGQTFVGNVDLTGLEYPYRLVLHNCVFRGQFKADGARFGNTLELTNCKFEEGVALDGAEVEGELTLKLVQAGPIPGEMSENQPVAISLRQVRVQRNLSLEQARVTGAVVLAEAHFDSQVIINGIATTQDLNFQGCEVGGSLMCRSLNSSEPRPEIGGMVWMLGAKVSGSADFSGAKIAGDLNLQNCEVGTELMCRSLNSSAPRPEIGGMVWMSGAKVSGSANFSGAKIAGDLNLQGCEVGTELLCRSLNSSAPQPEIGGEVGMRGAKGSGAADFNGGKIARDLNLQNCEVGGSLMCRSLNSSAPQPEIGGKVWMLGAKVSGSADFSGAKIAGDLNLQNCEVGTELLCRSLNSSAPRPEIGGMVWMSGAKVSGSANFNGAKIAGDLNLQGCEVGGSLTCRSRSSSEPQPEIGGMVWMSGAKVSGSANFSGAKITRSLDLLNAAIGGSFLADRSKPFAPRTTIGAFVRFDGARVEGVTSFVGAEIKGVFRAVRAEFDDGLFLSAGSGSAEISSEYSGGQATAIDVETRPVTCGLNLSHSQVNARLVISGLESSGPVNLHGLRIEGDLEAQSTKLHPTALGPVIANNMKVSGSVDFTDVHINPTPIGIGFDLSFAEIQGDCRLPCIEGGTASIILYHANLGEVRFAGSNLPEITADGMTFRRLILPGDDFIAFLDRTIPFQKSNYRVMEKHLRDLGRDQDADLVYREMLRRDRRGELGRMLFWIDMALFVWPFETRARAGRLRSEKDKQLQVQEQLAPLVAEGTTRSARIRRRTGQAGTKCLDFFSWLGTVFLDVTTGHGTRSHRLRAYLLIVFFVLTWLFYTDPLSVKRATTPTTGDVSAALTAYPNEPDKALDRVDVKLHPKTDDWGFWEASFTAFRVTFPMLKIVTGKDWEPSDERVKWWPLSWMKYETLAGIISSLSYIAVPLFLVSVSGLLKRRGE
;
A
#
# COMPACT_ATOMS: atom_id res chain seq x y z
N MET A 1 -42.08 -58.54 -87.13
CA MET A 1 -41.91 -57.36 -88.00
C MET A 1 -42.05 -56.15 -87.08
N SER A 2 -40.97 -55.54 -86.60
CA SER A 2 -39.89 -54.81 -87.32
C SER A 2 -40.34 -53.42 -87.77
N GLU A 3 -39.98 -52.39 -86.99
CA GLU A 3 -39.40 -51.16 -87.52
C GLU A 3 -38.70 -50.38 -86.42
N SER A 4 -37.39 -50.18 -86.59
CA SER A 4 -36.59 -49.16 -85.91
C SER A 4 -36.86 -47.79 -86.53
N PRO A 5 -36.57 -46.69 -85.81
CA PRO A 5 -35.72 -45.71 -86.48
C PRO A 5 -34.60 -45.09 -85.62
N THR A 6 -33.47 -44.93 -86.32
CA THR A 6 -32.50 -43.80 -86.22
C THR A 6 -31.77 -43.51 -84.91
N ASN A 7 -30.52 -43.99 -84.89
CA ASN A 7 -29.31 -43.26 -84.50
C ASN A 7 -29.50 -41.75 -84.21
N LEU A 8 -29.37 -41.36 -82.94
CA LEU A 8 -28.92 -40.03 -82.59
C LEU A 8 -27.41 -39.96 -82.82
N VAL A 9 -26.99 -39.09 -83.73
CA VAL A 9 -25.57 -38.80 -83.98
C VAL A 9 -24.96 -38.26 -82.69
N SER A 10 -23.94 -38.95 -82.17
CA SER A 10 -23.13 -38.44 -81.08
C SER A 10 -22.45 -37.15 -81.52
N VAL A 11 -22.81 -36.03 -80.87
CA VAL A 11 -22.03 -34.80 -80.95
C VAL A 11 -20.59 -35.16 -80.56
N PRO A 12 -19.57 -34.84 -81.39
CA PRO A 12 -18.19 -35.12 -81.01
C PRO A 12 -17.88 -34.37 -79.71
N ALA A 13 -17.31 -35.07 -78.74
CA ALA A 13 -16.77 -34.42 -77.56
C ALA A 13 -15.77 -33.33 -77.99
N PRO A 14 -15.72 -32.16 -77.34
CA PRO A 14 -14.71 -31.16 -77.64
C PRO A 14 -13.32 -31.80 -77.54
N GLU A 15 -12.40 -31.48 -78.46
CA GLU A 15 -11.07 -32.12 -78.58
C GLU A 15 -10.19 -32.08 -77.31
N ASN A 16 -10.62 -31.31 -76.29
CA ASN A 16 -9.96 -31.17 -75.01
C ASN A 16 -10.64 -31.94 -73.84
N VAL A 17 -11.67 -32.77 -74.08
CA VAL A 17 -12.33 -33.56 -73.02
C VAL A 17 -11.86 -35.01 -73.06
N LEU A 18 -11.28 -35.49 -71.96
CA LEU A 18 -10.70 -36.84 -71.83
C LEU A 18 -11.32 -37.61 -70.64
N PRO A 19 -11.41 -38.95 -70.70
CA PRO A 19 -11.66 -39.79 -69.52
C PRO A 19 -10.56 -39.63 -68.48
N GLY A 20 -10.88 -39.77 -67.19
CA GLY A 20 -9.91 -39.68 -66.09
C GLY A 20 -8.81 -40.76 -66.16
N GLU A 21 -9.17 -41.99 -66.51
CA GLU A 21 -8.24 -43.11 -66.69
C GLU A 21 -7.17 -42.82 -67.76
N SER A 22 -7.51 -42.05 -68.79
CA SER A 22 -6.60 -41.72 -69.89
C SER A 22 -5.38 -40.90 -69.47
N LEU A 23 -5.37 -40.24 -68.30
CA LEU A 23 -4.14 -39.64 -67.78
C LEU A 23 -3.15 -40.70 -67.30
N ARG A 24 -3.62 -41.72 -66.56
CA ARG A 24 -2.78 -42.84 -66.10
C ARG A 24 -2.22 -43.61 -67.30
N GLU A 25 -3.06 -43.91 -68.28
CA GLU A 25 -2.65 -44.55 -69.53
C GLU A 25 -1.64 -43.70 -70.32
N ALA A 26 -1.86 -42.39 -70.44
CA ALA A 26 -0.94 -41.49 -71.16
C ALA A 26 0.43 -41.39 -70.48
N ILE A 27 0.48 -41.53 -69.15
CA ILE A 27 1.72 -41.60 -68.36
C ILE A 27 2.41 -42.97 -68.55
N GLN A 28 1.66 -44.08 -68.45
CA GLN A 28 2.21 -45.44 -68.51
C GLN A 28 2.65 -45.86 -69.93
N ASN A 29 1.98 -45.38 -70.97
CA ASN A 29 2.22 -45.79 -72.36
C ASN A 29 3.33 -44.96 -73.08
N ARG A 30 3.98 -43.99 -72.42
CA ARG A 30 5.04 -43.17 -73.03
C ARG A 30 6.41 -43.86 -72.93
N VAL A 31 7.06 -44.01 -74.08
CA VAL A 31 8.37 -44.66 -74.22
C VAL A 31 9.47 -43.77 -73.61
N PRO A 32 10.34 -44.29 -72.73
CA PRO A 32 11.35 -43.49 -72.05
C PRO A 32 12.41 -42.95 -73.02
N THR A 33 12.45 -41.63 -73.18
CA THR A 33 13.58 -40.91 -73.80
C THR A 33 13.99 -39.73 -72.92
N ALA A 34 15.30 -39.51 -72.80
CA ALA A 34 15.96 -38.92 -71.63
C ALA A 34 15.75 -37.40 -71.38
N ALA A 35 14.69 -36.79 -71.89
CA ALA A 35 14.45 -35.35 -71.77
C ALA A 35 12.95 -34.94 -71.72
N LEU A 36 12.01 -35.85 -71.50
CA LEU A 36 10.59 -35.47 -71.46
C LEU A 36 10.20 -34.74 -70.16
N ILE A 37 9.60 -33.57 -70.36
CA ILE A 37 8.63 -32.97 -69.43
C ILE A 37 7.26 -33.33 -70.00
N ASP A 38 6.46 -34.15 -69.32
CA ASP A 38 5.10 -34.41 -69.76
C ASP A 38 4.22 -33.22 -69.42
N ARG A 39 3.94 -32.40 -70.45
CA ARG A 39 3.06 -31.23 -70.36
C ARG A 39 1.67 -31.57 -70.88
N PHE A 40 0.69 -31.48 -69.99
CA PHE A 40 -0.73 -31.44 -70.31
C PHE A 40 -1.23 -30.01 -70.07
N GLY A 41 -1.89 -29.44 -71.07
CA GLY A 41 -2.30 -28.05 -71.10
C GLY A 41 -3.74 -27.86 -71.57
N GLY A 42 -4.64 -27.40 -70.69
CA GLY A 42 -6.01 -27.00 -71.06
C GLY A 42 -7.04 -28.14 -71.22
N GLN A 43 -6.70 -29.39 -70.90
CA GLN A 43 -7.64 -30.51 -70.96
C GLN A 43 -8.66 -30.48 -69.80
N THR A 44 -9.84 -31.04 -70.05
CA THR A 44 -10.86 -31.37 -69.05
C THR A 44 -10.93 -32.89 -68.88
N PHE A 45 -10.57 -33.40 -67.71
CA PHE A 45 -10.69 -34.80 -67.35
C PHE A 45 -12.05 -35.08 -66.67
N VAL A 46 -12.76 -36.10 -67.13
CA VAL A 46 -14.11 -36.48 -66.66
C VAL A 46 -14.06 -37.88 -66.05
N GLY A 47 -14.64 -38.02 -64.85
CA GLY A 47 -14.43 -39.19 -63.99
C GLY A 47 -13.17 -39.01 -63.12
N ASN A 48 -12.92 -40.00 -62.26
CA ASN A 48 -11.81 -39.96 -61.32
C ASN A 48 -10.47 -40.19 -62.03
N VAL A 49 -9.45 -39.47 -61.59
CA VAL A 49 -8.06 -39.66 -62.02
C VAL A 49 -7.33 -40.39 -60.90
N ASP A 50 -7.15 -41.70 -61.07
CA ASP A 50 -6.48 -42.55 -60.10
C ASP A 50 -5.05 -42.89 -60.55
N LEU A 51 -4.07 -42.28 -59.87
CA LEU A 51 -2.63 -42.51 -59.98
C LEU A 51 -2.08 -43.19 -58.71
N THR A 52 -2.93 -43.80 -57.87
CA THR A 52 -2.53 -44.49 -56.63
C THR A 52 -1.43 -45.51 -56.91
N GLY A 53 -0.35 -45.44 -56.12
CA GLY A 53 0.84 -46.30 -56.24
C GLY A 53 1.60 -46.19 -57.56
N LEU A 54 1.40 -45.12 -58.34
CA LEU A 54 2.13 -44.88 -59.58
C LEU A 54 3.61 -44.57 -59.28
N GLU A 55 4.53 -45.24 -59.98
CA GLU A 55 5.93 -44.83 -60.05
C GLU A 55 6.17 -44.06 -61.36
N TYR A 56 6.66 -42.82 -61.27
CA TYR A 56 6.89 -41.95 -62.42
C TYR A 56 8.19 -41.14 -62.27
N PRO A 57 9.26 -41.47 -63.01
CA PRO A 57 10.61 -40.91 -62.78
C PRO A 57 10.86 -39.54 -63.45
N TYR A 58 9.86 -38.96 -64.14
CA TYR A 58 10.01 -37.74 -64.94
C TYR A 58 9.21 -36.57 -64.36
N ARG A 59 9.35 -35.39 -64.95
CA ARG A 59 8.61 -34.19 -64.52
C ARG A 59 7.22 -34.18 -65.15
N LEU A 60 6.19 -34.23 -64.30
CA LEU A 60 4.79 -34.10 -64.71
C LEU A 60 4.32 -32.66 -64.53
N VAL A 61 3.78 -32.06 -65.59
CA VAL A 61 3.24 -30.69 -65.61
C VAL A 61 1.83 -30.70 -66.17
N LEU A 62 0.84 -30.41 -65.32
CA LEU A 62 -0.55 -30.18 -65.68
C LEU A 62 -0.83 -28.68 -65.50
N HIS A 63 -1.20 -27.98 -66.58
CA HIS A 63 -1.46 -26.55 -66.54
C HIS A 63 -2.80 -26.18 -67.17
N ASN A 64 -3.54 -25.27 -66.53
CA ASN A 64 -4.88 -24.85 -66.97
C ASN A 64 -5.88 -26.02 -67.14
N CYS A 65 -5.65 -27.17 -66.49
CA CYS A 65 -6.49 -28.35 -66.62
C CYS A 65 -7.71 -28.28 -65.68
N VAL A 66 -8.80 -28.94 -66.05
CA VAL A 66 -10.01 -29.10 -65.22
C VAL A 66 -10.23 -30.58 -64.94
N PHE A 67 -10.48 -30.94 -63.68
CA PHE A 67 -10.76 -32.31 -63.24
C PHE A 67 -12.13 -32.32 -62.59
N ARG A 68 -13.07 -33.09 -63.16
CA ARG A 68 -14.46 -33.15 -62.67
C ARG A 68 -14.68 -34.21 -61.59
N GLY A 69 -13.93 -35.29 -61.62
CA GLY A 69 -13.88 -36.28 -60.54
C GLY A 69 -12.64 -36.09 -59.67
N GLN A 70 -12.52 -36.90 -58.60
CA GLN A 70 -11.40 -36.86 -57.66
C GLN A 70 -10.05 -37.06 -58.39
N PHE A 71 -9.05 -36.23 -58.05
CA PHE A 71 -7.65 -36.50 -58.41
C PHE A 71 -6.96 -37.19 -57.22
N LYS A 72 -6.48 -38.42 -57.44
CA LYS A 72 -5.92 -39.27 -56.40
C LYS A 72 -4.56 -39.82 -56.83
N ALA A 73 -3.52 -39.65 -56.02
CA ALA A 73 -2.22 -40.28 -56.23
C ALA A 73 -1.59 -40.76 -54.91
N ASP A 74 -2.41 -41.33 -54.02
CA ASP A 74 -1.96 -41.86 -52.73
C ASP A 74 -0.83 -42.89 -52.92
N GLY A 75 0.22 -42.80 -52.12
CA GLY A 75 1.40 -43.67 -52.20
C GLY A 75 2.17 -43.62 -53.53
N ALA A 76 1.88 -42.67 -54.42
CA ALA A 76 2.61 -42.51 -55.68
C ALA A 76 4.04 -42.00 -55.45
N ARG A 77 4.98 -42.38 -56.32
CA ARG A 77 6.40 -42.03 -56.30
C ARG A 77 6.74 -41.22 -57.54
N PHE A 78 6.90 -39.91 -57.39
CA PHE A 78 7.34 -39.00 -58.45
C PHE A 78 8.85 -38.74 -58.32
N GLY A 79 9.67 -39.34 -59.20
CA GLY A 79 11.13 -39.13 -59.26
C GLY A 79 11.55 -37.74 -59.80
N ASN A 80 10.63 -36.79 -59.82
CA ASN A 80 10.86 -35.41 -60.22
C ASN A 80 9.72 -34.50 -59.75
N THR A 81 9.70 -33.25 -60.22
CA THR A 81 8.65 -32.27 -59.89
C THR A 81 7.26 -32.70 -60.39
N LEU A 82 6.26 -32.58 -59.51
CA LEU A 82 4.84 -32.60 -59.84
C LEU A 82 4.30 -31.17 -59.83
N GLU A 83 3.93 -30.65 -61.00
CA GLU A 83 3.44 -29.30 -61.18
C GLU A 83 1.98 -29.29 -61.64
N LEU A 84 1.10 -28.69 -60.83
CA LEU A 84 -0.33 -28.53 -61.02
C LEU A 84 -0.64 -27.01 -60.99
N THR A 85 -0.43 -26.32 -62.10
CA THR A 85 -0.49 -24.84 -62.16
C THR A 85 -1.78 -24.34 -62.80
N ASN A 86 -2.53 -23.49 -62.08
CA ASN A 86 -3.80 -22.90 -62.53
C ASN A 86 -4.85 -23.97 -62.93
N CYS A 87 -4.86 -25.11 -62.22
CA CYS A 87 -5.81 -26.21 -62.43
C CYS A 87 -7.05 -26.05 -61.55
N LYS A 88 -8.19 -26.59 -62.00
CA LYS A 88 -9.44 -26.68 -61.22
C LYS A 88 -9.78 -28.14 -60.94
N PHE A 89 -9.92 -28.51 -59.68
CA PHE A 89 -10.37 -29.82 -59.22
C PHE A 89 -11.75 -29.66 -58.56
N GLU A 90 -12.78 -30.29 -59.11
CA GLU A 90 -14.16 -30.17 -58.59
C GLU A 90 -14.39 -31.07 -57.37
N GLU A 91 -13.68 -32.21 -57.30
CA GLU A 91 -13.71 -33.19 -56.19
C GLU A 91 -12.34 -33.34 -55.47
N GLY A 92 -11.57 -32.25 -55.43
CA GLY A 92 -10.35 -32.14 -54.63
C GLY A 92 -9.14 -32.95 -55.11
N VAL A 93 -8.10 -32.99 -54.27
CA VAL A 93 -6.78 -33.60 -54.54
C VAL A 93 -6.31 -34.42 -53.34
N ALA A 94 -6.10 -35.73 -53.51
CA ALA A 94 -5.51 -36.62 -52.52
C ALA A 94 -4.12 -37.11 -52.98
N LEU A 95 -3.10 -36.92 -52.15
CA LEU A 95 -1.71 -37.35 -52.36
C LEU A 95 -1.15 -38.01 -51.08
N ASP A 96 -1.99 -38.75 -50.36
CA ASP A 96 -1.65 -39.26 -49.03
C ASP A 96 -0.54 -40.31 -49.11
N GLY A 97 0.53 -40.13 -48.33
CA GLY A 97 1.72 -40.98 -48.34
C GLY A 97 2.54 -40.95 -49.64
N ALA A 98 2.28 -40.00 -50.56
CA ALA A 98 3.05 -39.88 -51.79
C ALA A 98 4.49 -39.37 -51.54
N GLU A 99 5.43 -39.76 -52.39
CA GLU A 99 6.83 -39.32 -52.39
C GLU A 99 7.14 -38.51 -53.66
N VAL A 100 7.76 -37.34 -53.52
CA VAL A 100 8.15 -36.44 -54.60
C VAL A 100 9.62 -36.04 -54.45
N GLU A 101 10.49 -36.51 -55.34
CA GLU A 101 11.93 -36.16 -55.33
C GLU A 101 12.20 -34.73 -55.84
N GLY A 102 11.26 -34.16 -56.60
CA GLY A 102 11.29 -32.77 -57.04
C GLY A 102 10.51 -31.83 -56.12
N GLU A 103 9.91 -30.81 -56.73
CA GLU A 103 8.99 -29.89 -56.06
C GLU A 103 7.54 -30.37 -56.23
N LEU A 104 6.68 -30.07 -55.25
CA LEU A 104 5.24 -30.23 -55.36
C LEU A 104 4.60 -28.84 -55.50
N THR A 105 4.03 -28.54 -56.66
CA THR A 105 3.43 -27.23 -56.96
C THR A 105 1.94 -27.37 -57.24
N LEU A 106 1.09 -26.74 -56.44
CA LEU A 106 -0.35 -26.55 -56.66
C LEU A 106 -0.68 -25.04 -56.71
N LYS A 107 0.04 -24.31 -57.56
CA LYS A 107 -0.04 -22.84 -57.65
C LYS A 107 -1.29 -22.39 -58.40
N LEU A 108 -2.00 -21.38 -57.89
CA LEU A 108 -3.25 -20.85 -58.46
C LEU A 108 -4.36 -21.92 -58.61
N VAL A 109 -4.28 -23.03 -57.89
CA VAL A 109 -5.25 -24.13 -57.98
C VAL A 109 -6.59 -23.74 -57.36
N GLN A 110 -7.69 -24.19 -57.97
CA GLN A 110 -9.03 -24.17 -57.37
C GLN A 110 -9.41 -25.60 -56.98
N ALA A 111 -9.74 -25.87 -55.72
CA ALA A 111 -10.05 -27.22 -55.23
C ALA A 111 -11.37 -27.28 -54.45
N GLY A 112 -12.28 -28.14 -54.90
CA GLY A 112 -13.52 -28.52 -54.20
C GLY A 112 -13.30 -29.62 -53.15
N PRO A 113 -14.33 -29.94 -52.33
CA PRO A 113 -14.25 -31.02 -51.36
C PRO A 113 -14.00 -32.39 -52.00
N ILE A 114 -13.19 -33.21 -51.34
CA ILE A 114 -13.03 -34.63 -51.64
C ILE A 114 -14.27 -35.37 -51.09
N PRO A 115 -15.04 -36.11 -51.92
CA PRO A 115 -16.26 -36.77 -51.48
C PRO A 115 -16.02 -37.77 -50.33
N GLY A 116 -16.64 -37.50 -49.17
CA GLY A 116 -16.60 -38.37 -48.00
C GLY A 116 -15.35 -38.22 -47.12
N GLU A 117 -14.37 -37.39 -47.48
CA GLU A 117 -13.18 -37.16 -46.66
C GLU A 117 -13.37 -36.01 -45.66
N MET A 118 -13.09 -36.29 -44.39
CA MET A 118 -13.33 -35.37 -43.28
C MET A 118 -12.09 -35.26 -42.37
N SER A 119 -11.84 -34.07 -41.84
CA SER A 119 -10.84 -33.81 -40.79
C SER A 119 -11.47 -32.90 -39.75
N GLU A 120 -11.46 -33.29 -38.47
CA GLU A 120 -12.14 -32.55 -37.38
C GLU A 120 -13.61 -32.18 -37.70
N ASN A 121 -14.33 -33.10 -38.35
CA ASN A 121 -15.70 -32.92 -38.88
C ASN A 121 -15.87 -31.80 -39.94
N GLN A 122 -14.78 -31.32 -40.54
CA GLN A 122 -14.77 -30.43 -41.70
C GLN A 122 -14.47 -31.20 -43.00
N PRO A 123 -15.05 -30.82 -44.15
CA PRO A 123 -14.74 -31.45 -45.43
C PRO A 123 -13.31 -31.13 -45.87
N VAL A 124 -12.53 -32.14 -46.27
CA VAL A 124 -11.18 -31.95 -46.82
C VAL A 124 -11.27 -31.68 -48.33
N ALA A 125 -10.39 -30.85 -48.88
CA ALA A 125 -10.32 -30.54 -50.31
C ALA A 125 -8.93 -30.75 -50.92
N ILE A 126 -7.88 -30.65 -50.11
CA ILE A 126 -6.52 -31.09 -50.45
C ILE A 126 -5.98 -31.91 -49.28
N SER A 127 -5.70 -33.20 -49.50
CA SER A 127 -5.04 -34.06 -48.53
C SER A 127 -3.63 -34.44 -49.00
N LEU A 128 -2.66 -34.15 -48.14
CA LEU A 128 -1.22 -34.37 -48.27
C LEU A 128 -0.69 -35.08 -47.02
N ARG A 129 -1.49 -35.95 -46.38
CA ARG A 129 -1.12 -36.61 -45.11
C ARG A 129 0.10 -37.49 -45.35
N GLN A 130 1.10 -37.40 -44.48
CA GLN A 130 2.33 -38.19 -44.56
C GLN A 130 3.08 -38.06 -45.91
N VAL A 131 2.79 -37.02 -46.72
CA VAL A 131 3.51 -36.78 -47.99
C VAL A 131 4.97 -36.47 -47.71
N ARG A 132 5.87 -36.87 -48.61
CA ARG A 132 7.31 -36.56 -48.54
C ARG A 132 7.74 -35.83 -49.79
N VAL A 133 8.31 -34.64 -49.64
CA VAL A 133 8.80 -33.82 -50.76
C VAL A 133 10.24 -33.41 -50.48
N GLN A 134 11.18 -33.85 -51.32
CA GLN A 134 12.62 -33.56 -51.15
C GLN A 134 13.01 -32.11 -51.47
N ARG A 135 12.04 -31.27 -51.87
CA ARG A 135 12.22 -29.84 -52.14
C ARG A 135 11.06 -29.04 -51.57
N ASN A 136 10.49 -28.15 -52.37
CA ASN A 136 9.51 -27.16 -51.94
C ASN A 136 8.09 -27.67 -52.18
N LEU A 137 7.18 -27.30 -51.27
CA LEU A 137 5.74 -27.26 -51.55
C LEU A 137 5.35 -25.82 -51.89
N SER A 138 4.57 -25.62 -52.96
CA SER A 138 3.96 -24.34 -53.31
C SER A 138 2.45 -24.48 -53.46
N LEU A 139 1.68 -23.90 -52.53
CA LEU A 139 0.22 -23.68 -52.66
C LEU A 139 -0.09 -22.19 -52.91
N GLU A 140 0.84 -21.46 -53.52
CA GLU A 140 0.70 -20.01 -53.72
C GLU A 140 -0.60 -19.66 -54.45
N GLN A 141 -1.40 -18.80 -53.81
CA GLN A 141 -2.68 -18.31 -54.32
C GLN A 141 -3.72 -19.41 -54.65
N ALA A 142 -3.58 -20.61 -54.06
CA ALA A 142 -4.60 -21.65 -54.16
C ALA A 142 -5.90 -21.21 -53.46
N ARG A 143 -7.05 -21.57 -54.05
CA ARG A 143 -8.40 -21.29 -53.54
C ARG A 143 -9.14 -22.59 -53.30
N VAL A 144 -9.42 -22.88 -52.04
CA VAL A 144 -9.83 -24.20 -51.57
C VAL A 144 -11.15 -24.09 -50.82
N THR A 145 -12.19 -24.80 -51.28
CA THR A 145 -13.47 -24.89 -50.57
C THR A 145 -13.51 -26.19 -49.76
N GLY A 146 -12.77 -26.19 -48.65
CA GLY A 146 -12.55 -27.35 -47.78
C GLY A 146 -11.18 -27.22 -47.09
N ALA A 147 -10.88 -28.12 -46.16
CA ALA A 147 -9.63 -28.09 -45.41
C ALA A 147 -8.44 -28.47 -46.29
N VAL A 148 -7.26 -27.95 -45.95
CA VAL A 148 -5.97 -28.35 -46.52
C VAL A 148 -5.19 -29.07 -45.42
N VAL A 149 -4.91 -30.36 -45.63
CA VAL A 149 -4.30 -31.22 -44.61
C VAL A 149 -2.92 -31.67 -45.05
N LEU A 150 -1.91 -31.35 -44.25
CA LEU A 150 -0.49 -31.69 -44.39
C LEU A 150 0.02 -32.38 -43.10
N ALA A 151 -0.87 -33.08 -42.40
CA ALA A 151 -0.55 -33.73 -41.14
C ALA A 151 0.53 -34.81 -41.36
N GLU A 152 1.54 -34.81 -40.48
CA GLU A 152 2.70 -35.72 -40.53
C GLU A 152 3.51 -35.69 -41.85
N ALA A 153 3.34 -34.64 -42.67
CA ALA A 153 4.10 -34.45 -43.91
C ALA A 153 5.55 -34.02 -43.64
N HIS A 154 6.46 -34.35 -44.56
CA HIS A 154 7.88 -33.99 -44.51
C HIS A 154 8.29 -33.22 -45.78
N PHE A 155 8.84 -32.02 -45.61
CA PHE A 155 9.34 -31.17 -46.68
C PHE A 155 10.81 -30.81 -46.40
N ASP A 156 11.75 -31.28 -47.21
CA ASP A 156 13.18 -31.08 -46.94
C ASP A 156 13.61 -29.60 -47.12
N SER A 157 12.80 -28.80 -47.82
CA SER A 157 13.02 -27.37 -48.06
C SER A 157 11.81 -26.53 -47.60
N GLN A 158 11.28 -25.61 -48.42
CA GLN A 158 10.32 -24.60 -47.99
C GLN A 158 8.87 -25.00 -48.27
N VAL A 159 7.95 -24.55 -47.42
CA VAL A 159 6.50 -24.60 -47.69
C VAL A 159 6.01 -23.18 -47.94
N ILE A 160 5.56 -22.91 -49.16
CA ILE A 160 5.17 -21.58 -49.63
C ILE A 160 3.68 -21.57 -49.92
N ILE A 161 2.91 -20.90 -49.07
CA ILE A 161 1.44 -20.83 -49.12
C ILE A 161 0.94 -19.37 -49.12
N ASN A 162 1.74 -18.47 -49.69
CA ASN A 162 1.42 -17.04 -49.80
C ASN A 162 0.11 -16.82 -50.57
N GLY A 163 -0.80 -16.01 -50.01
CA GLY A 163 -2.09 -15.72 -50.61
C GLY A 163 -3.07 -16.89 -50.73
N ILE A 164 -2.82 -18.02 -50.05
CA ILE A 164 -3.77 -19.14 -49.99
C ILE A 164 -5.12 -18.68 -49.40
N ALA A 165 -6.23 -19.14 -49.99
CA ALA A 165 -7.56 -18.93 -49.44
C ALA A 165 -8.25 -20.29 -49.22
N THR A 166 -8.57 -20.64 -47.98
CA THR A 166 -9.34 -21.84 -47.62
C THR A 166 -10.61 -21.46 -46.86
N THR A 167 -11.72 -22.16 -47.09
CA THR A 167 -12.97 -21.96 -46.33
C THR A 167 -13.01 -22.67 -44.98
N GLN A 168 -12.00 -23.49 -44.66
CA GLN A 168 -11.93 -24.36 -43.49
C GLN A 168 -10.50 -24.35 -42.91
N ASP A 169 -10.13 -25.35 -42.12
CA ASP A 169 -8.83 -25.45 -41.45
C ASP A 169 -7.65 -25.67 -42.41
N LEU A 170 -6.47 -25.28 -41.93
CA LEU A 170 -5.16 -25.53 -42.53
C LEU A 170 -4.31 -26.30 -41.52
N ASN A 171 -4.03 -27.57 -41.79
CA ASN A 171 -3.50 -28.51 -40.80
C ASN A 171 -2.08 -28.97 -41.12
N PHE A 172 -1.12 -28.60 -40.28
CA PHE A 172 0.30 -29.00 -40.27
C PHE A 172 0.66 -29.80 -38.99
N GLN A 173 -0.29 -30.46 -38.33
CA GLN A 173 -0.01 -31.24 -37.12
C GLN A 173 1.11 -32.26 -37.36
N GLY A 174 2.16 -32.24 -36.53
CA GLY A 174 3.32 -33.12 -36.67
C GLY A 174 4.11 -32.97 -37.98
N CYS A 175 3.87 -31.93 -38.79
CA CYS A 175 4.58 -31.67 -40.03
C CYS A 175 6.02 -31.23 -39.77
N GLU A 176 6.97 -31.70 -40.60
CA GLU A 176 8.38 -31.32 -40.54
C GLU A 176 8.78 -30.56 -41.82
N VAL A 177 9.37 -29.39 -41.64
CA VAL A 177 9.82 -28.48 -42.72
C VAL A 177 11.29 -28.13 -42.49
N GLY A 178 12.18 -28.62 -43.35
CA GLY A 178 13.63 -28.37 -43.30
C GLY A 178 14.03 -26.93 -43.67
N GLY A 179 13.14 -26.19 -44.31
CA GLY A 179 13.24 -24.76 -44.59
C GLY A 179 12.25 -23.91 -43.79
N SER A 180 11.72 -22.86 -44.43
CA SER A 180 10.73 -21.96 -43.82
C SER A 180 9.30 -22.29 -44.29
N LEU A 181 8.33 -22.05 -43.41
CA LEU A 181 6.90 -22.01 -43.72
C LEU A 181 6.48 -20.55 -43.95
N MET A 182 6.04 -20.22 -45.17
CA MET A 182 5.64 -18.86 -45.56
C MET A 182 4.14 -18.80 -45.86
N CYS A 183 3.39 -18.14 -44.99
CA CYS A 183 1.95 -17.89 -45.08
C CYS A 183 1.68 -16.40 -44.90
N ARG A 184 2.18 -15.57 -45.82
CA ARG A 184 2.28 -14.12 -45.61
C ARG A 184 1.77 -13.25 -46.76
N SER A 185 1.55 -11.98 -46.45
CA SER A 185 1.44 -10.87 -47.39
C SER A 185 2.09 -9.64 -46.75
N LEU A 186 3.15 -9.10 -47.39
CA LEU A 186 4.03 -8.08 -46.82
C LEU A 186 3.66 -6.65 -47.22
N ASN A 187 2.78 -6.49 -48.21
CA ASN A 187 2.32 -5.20 -48.73
C ASN A 187 0.91 -5.35 -49.33
N SER A 188 0.21 -4.23 -49.52
CA SER A 188 -1.17 -4.22 -50.02
C SER A 188 -1.38 -4.70 -51.46
N SER A 189 -0.31 -5.00 -52.21
CA SER A 189 -0.40 -5.57 -53.56
C SER A 189 -0.25 -7.10 -53.59
N GLU A 190 0.27 -7.71 -52.51
CA GLU A 190 0.37 -9.16 -52.37
C GLU A 190 -0.97 -9.74 -51.88
N PRO A 191 -1.49 -10.82 -52.51
CA PRO A 191 -2.72 -11.45 -52.08
C PRO A 191 -2.60 -11.95 -50.65
N ARG A 192 -3.58 -11.59 -49.82
CA ARG A 192 -3.61 -11.93 -48.41
C ARG A 192 -3.95 -13.42 -48.21
N PRO A 193 -3.21 -14.16 -47.36
CA PRO A 193 -3.66 -15.47 -46.90
C PRO A 193 -4.98 -15.32 -46.11
N GLU A 194 -6.00 -16.09 -46.48
CA GLU A 194 -7.32 -16.10 -45.82
C GLU A 194 -7.72 -17.54 -45.45
N ILE A 195 -7.54 -17.90 -44.18
CA ILE A 195 -7.89 -19.19 -43.61
C ILE A 195 -9.25 -19.04 -42.90
N GLY A 196 -10.29 -19.71 -43.42
CA GLY A 196 -11.66 -19.65 -42.91
C GLY A 196 -11.90 -20.47 -41.64
N GLY A 197 -10.96 -21.37 -41.30
CA GLY A 197 -10.93 -22.11 -40.03
C GLY A 197 -9.71 -21.77 -39.17
N MET A 198 -9.19 -22.78 -38.49
CA MET A 198 -7.99 -22.74 -37.65
C MET A 198 -6.72 -23.09 -38.44
N VAL A 199 -5.56 -22.67 -37.92
CA VAL A 199 -4.25 -23.18 -38.35
C VAL A 199 -3.69 -24.10 -37.27
N TRP A 200 -3.52 -25.38 -37.60
CA TRP A 200 -2.96 -26.38 -36.68
C TRP A 200 -1.48 -26.61 -36.96
N MET A 201 -0.62 -26.40 -35.98
CA MET A 201 0.81 -26.70 -36.00
C MET A 201 1.24 -27.44 -34.71
N LEU A 202 0.32 -28.18 -34.10
CA LEU A 202 0.57 -28.98 -32.90
C LEU A 202 1.74 -29.95 -33.15
N GLY A 203 2.84 -29.77 -32.42
CA GLY A 203 4.05 -30.58 -32.54
C GLY A 203 4.79 -30.47 -33.89
N ALA A 204 4.48 -29.47 -34.72
CA ALA A 204 5.16 -29.25 -35.99
C ALA A 204 6.60 -28.76 -35.76
N LYS A 205 7.50 -29.04 -36.70
CA LYS A 205 8.90 -28.56 -36.69
C LYS A 205 9.20 -27.80 -37.96
N VAL A 206 9.70 -26.58 -37.83
CA VAL A 206 10.12 -25.72 -38.94
C VAL A 206 11.56 -25.31 -38.67
N SER A 207 12.53 -25.87 -39.39
CA SER A 207 13.96 -25.56 -39.16
C SER A 207 14.33 -24.12 -39.53
N GLY A 208 13.58 -23.50 -40.44
CA GLY A 208 13.64 -22.06 -40.74
C GLY A 208 12.61 -21.24 -39.96
N SER A 209 12.03 -20.24 -40.64
CA SER A 209 11.03 -19.34 -40.05
C SER A 209 9.61 -19.84 -40.27
N ALA A 210 8.70 -19.53 -39.34
CA ALA A 210 7.25 -19.65 -39.54
C ALA A 210 6.66 -18.23 -39.68
N ASP A 211 6.29 -17.83 -40.90
CA ASP A 211 5.89 -16.45 -41.23
C ASP A 211 4.41 -16.35 -41.61
N PHE A 212 3.59 -15.86 -40.68
CA PHE A 212 2.17 -15.54 -40.79
C PHE A 212 1.90 -14.02 -40.93
N SER A 213 2.91 -13.24 -41.34
CA SER A 213 2.79 -11.78 -41.44
C SER A 213 1.69 -11.36 -42.42
N GLY A 214 0.74 -10.56 -41.94
CA GLY A 214 -0.41 -10.11 -42.75
C GLY A 214 -1.50 -11.15 -43.00
N ALA A 215 -1.37 -12.39 -42.53
CA ALA A 215 -2.41 -13.42 -42.69
C ALA A 215 -3.76 -13.03 -42.04
N LYS A 216 -4.83 -13.66 -42.49
CA LYS A 216 -6.14 -13.65 -41.85
C LYS A 216 -6.51 -15.09 -41.51
N ILE A 217 -6.67 -15.39 -40.23
CA ILE A 217 -7.11 -16.68 -39.70
C ILE A 217 -8.41 -16.40 -38.97
N ALA A 218 -9.50 -17.06 -39.37
CA ALA A 218 -10.81 -16.83 -38.75
C ALA A 218 -10.95 -17.52 -37.38
N GLY A 219 -10.30 -18.67 -37.21
CA GLY A 219 -10.20 -19.40 -35.93
C GLY A 219 -8.88 -19.14 -35.19
N ASP A 220 -8.43 -20.16 -34.47
CA ASP A 220 -7.20 -20.16 -33.68
C ASP A 220 -5.94 -20.38 -34.55
N LEU A 221 -4.80 -19.88 -34.07
CA LEU A 221 -3.46 -20.28 -34.50
C LEU A 221 -2.84 -21.16 -33.42
N ASN A 222 -2.87 -22.47 -33.62
CA ASN A 222 -2.35 -23.46 -32.67
C ASN A 222 -0.91 -23.84 -33.04
N LEU A 223 0.04 -23.40 -32.21
CA LEU A 223 1.49 -23.65 -32.27
C LEU A 223 1.97 -24.46 -31.04
N GLN A 224 1.09 -25.20 -30.37
CA GLN A 224 1.44 -25.92 -29.14
C GLN A 224 2.55 -26.95 -29.40
N ASN A 225 3.58 -26.96 -28.54
CA ASN A 225 4.77 -27.79 -28.68
C ASN A 225 5.47 -27.71 -30.07
N CYS A 226 5.22 -26.65 -30.85
CA CYS A 226 5.88 -26.41 -32.14
C CYS A 226 7.34 -25.98 -31.92
N GLU A 227 8.25 -26.43 -32.78
CA GLU A 227 9.65 -26.02 -32.78
C GLU A 227 9.97 -25.20 -34.04
N VAL A 228 10.42 -23.96 -33.87
CA VAL A 228 10.81 -23.03 -34.95
C VAL A 228 12.29 -22.69 -34.80
N GLY A 229 13.11 -23.08 -35.78
CA GLY A 229 14.57 -22.98 -35.74
C GLY A 229 15.12 -21.57 -35.99
N THR A 230 14.29 -20.63 -36.47
CA THR A 230 14.63 -19.20 -36.52
C THR A 230 13.52 -18.35 -35.88
N GLU A 231 12.74 -17.61 -36.66
CA GLU A 231 11.74 -16.64 -36.17
C GLU A 231 10.30 -17.12 -36.41
N LEU A 232 9.44 -16.89 -35.42
CA LEU A 232 7.99 -16.91 -35.59
C LEU A 232 7.52 -15.48 -35.86
N MET A 233 7.09 -15.19 -37.08
CA MET A 233 6.60 -13.87 -37.48
C MET A 233 5.08 -13.90 -37.62
N CYS A 234 4.38 -13.02 -36.91
CA CYS A 234 2.96 -12.74 -37.05
C CYS A 234 2.77 -11.22 -36.90
N ARG A 235 3.42 -10.46 -37.79
CA ARG A 235 3.60 -9.00 -37.65
C ARG A 235 3.06 -8.21 -38.83
N SER A 236 2.74 -6.94 -38.59
CA SER A 236 2.60 -5.93 -39.64
C SER A 236 3.91 -5.14 -39.78
N LEU A 237 4.39 -4.95 -41.01
CA LEU A 237 5.68 -4.28 -41.26
C LEU A 237 5.63 -2.75 -41.15
N ASN A 238 4.48 -2.16 -41.48
CA ASN A 238 4.26 -0.71 -41.58
C ASN A 238 2.74 -0.43 -41.73
N SER A 239 2.35 0.83 -41.87
CA SER A 239 0.94 1.26 -41.99
C SER A 239 0.21 0.79 -43.26
N SER A 240 0.93 0.33 -44.30
CA SER A 240 0.38 -0.15 -45.58
C SER A 240 0.43 -1.67 -45.76
N ALA A 241 1.19 -2.38 -44.91
CA ALA A 241 1.25 -3.83 -44.90
C ALA A 241 -0.02 -4.39 -44.24
N PRO A 242 -0.64 -5.45 -44.80
CA PRO A 242 -1.77 -6.11 -44.17
C PRO A 242 -1.48 -6.45 -42.70
N ARG A 243 -2.46 -6.22 -41.84
CA ARG A 243 -2.37 -6.54 -40.42
C ARG A 243 -2.61 -8.04 -40.24
N PRO A 244 -1.80 -8.79 -39.48
CA PRO A 244 -2.19 -10.13 -39.04
C PRO A 244 -3.50 -10.06 -38.25
N GLU A 245 -4.50 -10.85 -38.63
CA GLU A 245 -5.77 -10.96 -37.91
C GLU A 245 -6.04 -12.42 -37.57
N ILE A 246 -6.26 -12.71 -36.30
CA ILE A 246 -6.57 -14.03 -35.75
C ILE A 246 -7.89 -13.88 -35.00
N GLY A 247 -8.95 -14.50 -35.53
CA GLY A 247 -10.31 -14.39 -35.02
C GLY A 247 -10.57 -15.24 -33.76
N GLY A 248 -9.66 -16.16 -33.45
CA GLY A 248 -9.60 -16.90 -32.20
C GLY A 248 -8.38 -16.54 -31.34
N MET A 249 -7.82 -17.56 -30.69
CA MET A 249 -6.65 -17.50 -29.79
C MET A 249 -5.34 -17.83 -30.52
N VAL A 250 -4.21 -17.45 -29.92
CA VAL A 250 -2.87 -17.97 -30.29
C VAL A 250 -2.36 -18.88 -29.18
N TRP A 251 -2.14 -20.16 -29.50
CA TRP A 251 -1.67 -21.15 -28.54
C TRP A 251 -0.21 -21.52 -28.80
N MET A 252 0.70 -21.08 -27.93
CA MET A 252 2.14 -21.40 -27.98
C MET A 252 2.60 -22.15 -26.72
N SER A 253 1.69 -22.85 -26.02
CA SER A 253 2.06 -23.57 -24.79
C SER A 253 3.12 -24.63 -25.09
N GLY A 254 4.28 -24.54 -24.42
CA GLY A 254 5.43 -25.42 -24.64
C GLY A 254 6.14 -25.26 -25.99
N ALA A 255 5.80 -24.25 -26.80
CA ALA A 255 6.47 -23.98 -28.08
C ALA A 255 7.91 -23.49 -27.87
N LYS A 256 8.81 -23.82 -28.80
CA LYS A 256 10.19 -23.34 -28.82
C LYS A 256 10.46 -22.56 -30.09
N VAL A 257 10.97 -21.34 -29.96
CA VAL A 257 11.40 -20.50 -31.08
C VAL A 257 12.85 -20.15 -30.82
N SER A 258 13.80 -20.58 -31.66
CA SER A 258 15.23 -20.37 -31.43
C SER A 258 15.67 -18.91 -31.61
N GLY A 259 14.91 -18.13 -32.36
CA GLY A 259 15.01 -16.67 -32.46
C GLY A 259 13.82 -15.97 -31.82
N SER A 260 13.27 -14.97 -32.53
CA SER A 260 12.23 -14.08 -31.98
C SER A 260 10.82 -14.57 -32.27
N ALA A 261 9.90 -14.32 -31.35
CA ALA A 261 8.46 -14.48 -31.53
C ALA A 261 7.81 -13.09 -31.67
N ASN A 262 7.30 -12.75 -32.86
CA ASN A 262 6.98 -11.37 -33.22
C ASN A 262 5.52 -11.18 -33.66
N PHE A 263 4.71 -10.69 -32.72
CA PHE A 263 3.30 -10.30 -32.85
C PHE A 263 3.10 -8.77 -33.04
N SER A 264 4.13 -8.05 -33.49
CA SER A 264 4.08 -6.58 -33.61
C SER A 264 2.95 -6.12 -34.54
N GLY A 265 2.00 -5.36 -33.99
CA GLY A 265 0.81 -4.91 -34.70
C GLY A 265 -0.24 -5.97 -35.01
N ALA A 266 -0.13 -7.21 -34.50
CA ALA A 266 -1.14 -8.24 -34.70
C ALA A 266 -2.51 -7.86 -34.10
N LYS A 267 -3.59 -8.43 -34.62
CA LYS A 267 -4.91 -8.45 -33.98
C LYS A 267 -5.25 -9.89 -33.62
N ILE A 268 -5.40 -10.18 -32.34
CA ILE A 268 -5.81 -11.48 -31.82
C ILE A 268 -7.10 -11.23 -31.04
N ALA A 269 -8.21 -11.84 -31.45
CA ALA A 269 -9.50 -11.61 -30.82
C ALA A 269 -9.65 -12.33 -29.46
N GLY A 270 -8.96 -13.47 -29.30
CA GLY A 270 -8.87 -14.21 -28.05
C GLY A 270 -7.58 -13.93 -27.27
N ASP A 271 -7.14 -14.92 -26.50
CA ASP A 271 -5.94 -14.89 -25.68
C ASP A 271 -4.66 -15.12 -26.53
N LEU A 272 -3.52 -14.59 -26.06
CA LEU A 272 -2.17 -14.92 -26.53
C LEU A 272 -1.50 -15.79 -25.44
N ASN A 273 -1.58 -17.10 -25.59
CA ASN A 273 -1.09 -18.07 -24.62
C ASN A 273 0.34 -18.51 -24.96
N LEU A 274 1.29 -18.03 -24.18
CA LEU A 274 2.74 -18.28 -24.23
C LEU A 274 3.21 -19.14 -23.05
N GLN A 275 2.31 -19.90 -22.40
CA GLN A 275 2.62 -20.62 -21.16
C GLN A 275 3.75 -21.65 -21.36
N GLY A 276 4.85 -21.46 -20.64
CA GLY A 276 6.02 -22.35 -20.73
C GLY A 276 6.71 -22.39 -22.10
N CYS A 277 6.49 -21.39 -22.96
CA CYS A 277 7.23 -21.30 -24.22
C CYS A 277 8.70 -20.88 -23.98
N GLU A 278 9.58 -21.27 -24.89
CA GLU A 278 10.99 -20.86 -24.90
C GLU A 278 11.27 -20.01 -26.15
N VAL A 279 11.76 -18.77 -25.96
CA VAL A 279 12.08 -17.81 -27.02
C VAL A 279 13.56 -17.46 -26.94
N GLY A 280 14.32 -17.85 -27.96
CA GLY A 280 15.78 -17.79 -27.97
C GLY A 280 16.36 -16.40 -28.22
N THR A 281 15.55 -15.41 -28.62
CA THR A 281 15.89 -13.98 -28.59
C THR A 281 14.77 -13.14 -27.95
N GLU A 282 13.90 -12.50 -28.74
CA GLU A 282 12.94 -11.49 -28.24
C GLU A 282 11.49 -11.92 -28.43
N LEU A 283 10.63 -11.61 -27.45
CA LEU A 283 9.18 -11.60 -27.61
C LEU A 283 8.73 -10.18 -27.93
N LEU A 284 8.16 -9.96 -29.10
CA LEU A 284 7.78 -8.64 -29.61
C LEU A 284 6.28 -8.57 -29.86
N CYS A 285 5.54 -7.87 -29.00
CA CYS A 285 4.12 -7.55 -29.14
C CYS A 285 3.94 -6.02 -29.02
N ARG A 286 4.59 -5.28 -29.93
CA ARG A 286 4.74 -3.82 -29.87
C ARG A 286 4.19 -3.08 -31.08
N SER A 287 3.88 -1.81 -30.92
CA SER A 287 3.75 -0.89 -32.07
C SER A 287 5.14 -0.51 -32.58
N LEU A 288 5.32 -0.50 -33.91
CA LEU A 288 6.61 -0.18 -34.53
C LEU A 288 6.89 1.33 -34.60
N ASN A 289 5.84 2.15 -34.71
CA ASN A 289 5.87 3.61 -34.74
C ASN A 289 4.42 4.15 -34.63
N SER A 290 4.25 5.47 -34.51
CA SER A 290 2.95 6.14 -34.36
C SER A 290 1.94 5.93 -35.50
N SER A 291 2.37 5.39 -36.65
CA SER A 291 1.50 5.12 -37.81
C SER A 291 1.29 3.62 -38.06
N ALA A 292 2.11 2.75 -37.48
CA ALA A 292 1.94 1.31 -37.56
C ALA A 292 0.75 0.87 -36.68
N PRO A 293 0.01 -0.20 -37.07
CA PRO A 293 -1.06 -0.72 -36.23
C PRO A 293 -0.52 -1.11 -34.85
N GLN A 294 -1.23 -0.71 -33.80
CA GLN A 294 -0.98 -1.17 -32.45
C GLN A 294 -1.33 -2.67 -32.33
N PRO A 295 -0.60 -3.47 -31.55
CA PRO A 295 -1.07 -4.80 -31.16
C PRO A 295 -2.40 -4.71 -30.40
N GLU A 296 -3.36 -5.58 -30.72
CA GLU A 296 -4.62 -5.73 -29.99
C GLU A 296 -4.84 -7.20 -29.64
N ILE A 297 -4.92 -7.50 -28.34
CA ILE A 297 -5.27 -8.79 -27.79
C ILE A 297 -6.63 -8.64 -27.09
N GLY A 298 -7.67 -9.30 -27.60
CA GLY A 298 -9.02 -9.25 -27.05
C GLY A 298 -9.20 -10.08 -25.77
N GLY A 299 -8.21 -10.90 -25.44
CA GLY A 299 -8.12 -11.72 -24.24
C GLY A 299 -6.98 -11.35 -23.28
N GLU A 300 -6.46 -12.36 -22.58
CA GLU A 300 -5.27 -12.33 -21.72
C GLU A 300 -3.99 -12.57 -22.53
N VAL A 301 -2.86 -12.00 -22.08
CA VAL A 301 -1.52 -12.42 -22.51
C VAL A 301 -0.91 -13.29 -21.41
N GLY A 302 -0.83 -14.60 -21.63
CA GLY A 302 -0.43 -15.59 -20.64
C GLY A 302 0.98 -16.12 -20.85
N MET A 303 1.97 -15.60 -20.13
CA MET A 303 3.40 -15.98 -20.17
C MET A 303 3.87 -16.79 -18.95
N ARG A 304 2.95 -17.46 -18.24
CA ARG A 304 3.30 -18.19 -17.01
C ARG A 304 4.39 -19.24 -17.26
N GLY A 305 5.51 -19.12 -16.55
CA GLY A 305 6.67 -20.02 -16.71
C GLY A 305 7.39 -19.93 -18.06
N ALA A 306 7.08 -18.94 -18.91
CA ALA A 306 7.78 -18.72 -20.18
C ALA A 306 9.22 -18.27 -19.95
N LYS A 307 10.11 -18.59 -20.90
CA LYS A 307 11.52 -18.20 -20.87
C LYS A 307 11.91 -17.46 -22.16
N GLY A 308 12.47 -16.27 -22.02
CA GLY A 308 13.06 -15.50 -23.11
C GLY A 308 14.52 -15.19 -22.81
N SER A 309 15.44 -15.36 -23.77
CA SER A 309 16.85 -14.97 -23.55
C SER A 309 17.05 -13.44 -23.59
N GLY A 310 16.20 -12.74 -24.35
CA GLY A 310 16.23 -11.30 -24.57
C GLY A 310 14.98 -10.61 -24.03
N ALA A 311 14.58 -9.51 -24.68
CA ALA A 311 13.52 -8.63 -24.20
C ALA A 311 12.10 -9.18 -24.45
N ALA A 312 11.16 -8.76 -23.60
CA ALA A 312 9.73 -8.90 -23.82
C ALA A 312 9.11 -7.51 -23.99
N ASP A 313 8.72 -7.14 -25.22
CA ASP A 313 8.28 -5.80 -25.59
C ASP A 313 6.77 -5.75 -25.90
N PHE A 314 6.02 -5.07 -25.03
CA PHE A 314 4.60 -4.77 -25.11
C PHE A 314 4.32 -3.26 -25.33
N ASN A 315 5.27 -2.52 -25.90
CA ASN A 315 5.18 -1.07 -26.07
C ASN A 315 4.02 -0.67 -26.98
N GLY A 316 3.09 0.12 -26.45
CA GLY A 316 1.87 0.54 -27.14
C GLY A 316 0.91 -0.61 -27.49
N GLY A 317 1.02 -1.77 -26.82
CA GLY A 317 0.08 -2.87 -26.97
C GLY A 317 -1.22 -2.64 -26.19
N LYS A 318 -2.34 -3.09 -26.76
CA LYS A 318 -3.65 -3.10 -26.10
C LYS A 318 -4.04 -4.54 -25.75
N ILE A 319 -4.14 -4.84 -24.46
CA ILE A 319 -4.55 -6.13 -23.89
C ILE A 319 -5.87 -5.91 -23.18
N ALA A 320 -6.95 -6.56 -23.61
CA ALA A 320 -8.28 -6.30 -23.07
C ALA A 320 -8.51 -6.90 -21.67
N ARG A 321 -7.73 -7.91 -21.28
CA ARG A 321 -7.76 -8.54 -19.94
C ARG A 321 -6.39 -8.42 -19.25
N ASP A 322 -5.94 -9.48 -18.59
CA ASP A 322 -4.72 -9.52 -17.80
C ASP A 322 -3.45 -9.68 -18.66
N LEU A 323 -2.31 -9.26 -18.11
CA LEU A 323 -0.97 -9.59 -18.58
C LEU A 323 -0.29 -10.44 -17.49
N ASN A 324 -0.13 -11.73 -17.75
CA ASN A 324 0.21 -12.74 -16.75
C ASN A 324 1.61 -13.30 -16.98
N LEU A 325 2.57 -12.80 -16.22
CA LEU A 325 4.01 -13.05 -16.28
C LEU A 325 4.49 -13.92 -15.10
N GLN A 326 3.59 -14.68 -14.47
CA GLN A 326 3.91 -15.43 -13.25
C GLN A 326 5.05 -16.43 -13.44
N ASN A 327 6.11 -16.32 -12.64
CA ASN A 327 7.31 -17.16 -12.72
C ASN A 327 7.97 -17.20 -14.12
N CYS A 328 7.78 -16.19 -14.97
CA CYS A 328 8.52 -16.11 -16.24
C CYS A 328 9.98 -15.68 -16.01
N GLU A 329 10.86 -16.05 -16.94
CA GLU A 329 12.26 -15.60 -16.96
C GLU A 329 12.51 -14.80 -18.25
N VAL A 330 12.81 -13.51 -18.12
CA VAL A 330 13.14 -12.58 -19.22
C VAL A 330 14.60 -12.18 -19.08
N GLY A 331 15.47 -12.67 -19.95
CA GLY A 331 16.92 -12.40 -19.92
C GLY A 331 17.31 -10.99 -20.40
N GLY A 332 16.39 -10.27 -21.05
CA GLY A 332 16.48 -8.84 -21.31
C GLY A 332 15.55 -8.00 -20.41
N SER A 333 15.07 -6.88 -20.94
CA SER A 333 14.08 -6.03 -20.26
C SER A 333 12.64 -6.43 -20.60
N LEU A 334 11.74 -6.28 -19.64
CA LEU A 334 10.30 -6.24 -19.85
C LEU A 334 9.90 -4.78 -20.12
N MET A 335 9.39 -4.48 -21.33
CA MET A 335 8.96 -3.15 -21.71
C MET A 335 7.45 -3.13 -21.95
N CYS A 336 6.75 -2.22 -21.29
CA CYS A 336 5.33 -1.94 -21.47
C CYS A 336 5.12 -0.43 -21.30
N ARG A 337 5.78 0.37 -22.14
CA ARG A 337 5.87 1.83 -22.01
C ARG A 337 5.37 2.58 -23.25
N SER A 338 4.95 3.82 -23.05
CA SER A 338 4.80 4.78 -24.15
C SER A 338 6.12 5.54 -24.34
N LEU A 339 6.63 5.56 -25.57
CA LEU A 339 7.96 6.12 -25.87
C LEU A 339 7.98 7.66 -25.90
N ASN A 340 6.86 8.29 -26.23
CA ASN A 340 6.66 9.73 -26.34
C ASN A 340 5.16 10.06 -26.48
N SER A 341 4.79 11.34 -26.53
CA SER A 341 3.39 11.81 -26.65
C SER A 341 2.64 11.36 -27.90
N SER A 342 3.34 10.88 -28.94
CA SER A 342 2.76 10.37 -30.19
C SER A 342 2.81 8.85 -30.31
N ALA A 343 3.49 8.16 -29.39
CA ALA A 343 3.52 6.70 -29.34
C ALA A 343 2.26 6.18 -28.65
N PRO A 344 1.61 5.11 -29.16
CA PRO A 344 0.43 4.53 -28.52
C PRO A 344 0.69 4.22 -27.04
N GLN A 345 -0.30 4.51 -26.19
CA GLN A 345 -0.23 4.20 -24.78
C GLN A 345 -0.48 2.68 -24.59
N PRO A 346 0.36 1.95 -23.83
CA PRO A 346 0.03 0.59 -23.44
C PRO A 346 -1.25 0.60 -22.59
N GLU A 347 -2.23 -0.22 -22.97
CA GLU A 347 -3.51 -0.35 -22.26
C GLU A 347 -3.73 -1.81 -21.86
N ILE A 348 -3.88 -2.07 -20.56
CA ILE A 348 -4.16 -3.39 -19.98
C ILE A 348 -5.50 -3.27 -19.23
N GLY A 349 -6.53 -3.90 -19.77
CA GLY A 349 -7.91 -3.83 -19.27
C GLY A 349 -8.17 -4.63 -17.99
N GLY A 350 -7.22 -5.48 -17.60
CA GLY A 350 -7.22 -6.22 -16.34
C GLY A 350 -5.99 -5.92 -15.48
N LYS A 351 -5.42 -6.96 -14.88
CA LYS A 351 -4.27 -6.90 -13.96
C LYS A 351 -2.95 -7.26 -14.64
N VAL A 352 -1.84 -6.85 -14.04
CA VAL A 352 -0.49 -7.35 -14.37
C VAL A 352 -0.01 -8.27 -13.25
N TRP A 353 0.38 -9.50 -13.58
CA TRP A 353 0.85 -10.50 -12.61
C TRP A 353 2.29 -10.92 -12.86
N MET A 354 3.24 -10.37 -12.11
CA MET A 354 4.66 -10.72 -12.12
C MET A 354 5.10 -11.48 -10.86
N LEU A 355 4.18 -12.21 -10.21
CA LEU A 355 4.50 -13.01 -9.02
C LEU A 355 5.64 -14.00 -9.33
N GLY A 356 6.77 -13.85 -8.64
CA GLY A 356 7.97 -14.69 -8.83
C GLY A 356 8.66 -14.53 -10.18
N ALA A 357 8.32 -13.52 -10.98
CA ALA A 357 8.95 -13.28 -12.28
C ALA A 357 10.40 -12.81 -12.12
N LYS A 358 11.29 -13.20 -13.04
CA LYS A 358 12.67 -12.71 -13.13
C LYS A 358 12.86 -11.93 -14.43
N VAL A 359 13.36 -10.71 -14.31
CA VAL A 359 13.69 -9.83 -15.44
C VAL A 359 15.14 -9.40 -15.25
N SER A 360 16.07 -9.88 -16.07
CA SER A 360 17.50 -9.56 -15.91
C SER A 360 17.84 -8.11 -16.29
N GLY A 361 17.03 -7.50 -17.17
CA GLY A 361 17.07 -6.07 -17.48
C GLY A 361 16.13 -5.23 -16.60
N SER A 362 15.50 -4.23 -17.21
CA SER A 362 14.53 -3.34 -16.56
C SER A 362 13.11 -3.89 -16.69
N ALA A 363 12.23 -3.55 -15.73
CA ALA A 363 10.78 -3.68 -15.89
C ALA A 363 10.18 -2.28 -16.04
N ASP A 364 9.75 -1.90 -17.25
CA ASP A 364 9.35 -0.52 -17.58
C ASP A 364 7.88 -0.40 -18.02
N PHE A 365 7.06 0.09 -17.09
CA PHE A 365 5.65 0.45 -17.23
C PHE A 365 5.42 1.97 -17.38
N SER A 366 6.42 2.72 -17.88
CA SER A 366 6.33 4.18 -18.01
C SER A 366 5.21 4.62 -18.96
N GLY A 367 4.22 5.32 -18.42
CA GLY A 367 3.02 5.72 -19.15
C GLY A 367 2.01 4.60 -19.41
N ALA A 368 2.18 3.40 -18.86
CA ALA A 368 1.20 2.32 -19.00
C ALA A 368 -0.14 2.66 -18.30
N LYS A 369 -1.25 2.20 -18.87
CA LYS A 369 -2.58 2.23 -18.24
C LYS A 369 -3.01 0.81 -17.91
N ILE A 370 -3.04 0.49 -16.62
CA ILE A 370 -3.46 -0.80 -16.06
C ILE A 370 -4.77 -0.56 -15.31
N ALA A 371 -5.87 -1.18 -15.73
CA ALA A 371 -7.17 -0.96 -15.10
C ALA A 371 -7.29 -1.65 -13.73
N GLY A 372 -6.57 -2.76 -13.52
CA GLY A 372 -6.50 -3.50 -12.27
C GLY A 372 -5.21 -3.27 -11.49
N ASP A 373 -4.77 -4.31 -10.77
CA ASP A 373 -3.57 -4.29 -9.93
C ASP A 373 -2.29 -4.49 -10.75
N LEU A 374 -1.18 -3.92 -10.27
CA LEU A 374 0.18 -4.25 -10.70
C LEU A 374 0.86 -5.09 -9.61
N ASN A 375 0.81 -6.42 -9.76
CA ASN A 375 1.41 -7.37 -8.84
C ASN A 375 2.84 -7.70 -9.29
N LEU A 376 3.81 -7.36 -8.43
CA LEU A 376 5.27 -7.54 -8.54
C LEU A 376 5.81 -8.37 -7.35
N GLN A 377 4.96 -9.15 -6.68
CA GLN A 377 5.34 -9.85 -5.44
C GLN A 377 6.46 -10.86 -5.69
N ASN A 378 7.49 -10.85 -4.85
CA ASN A 378 8.66 -11.71 -4.99
C ASN A 378 9.33 -11.69 -6.39
N CYS A 379 9.12 -10.65 -7.20
CA CYS A 379 9.79 -10.54 -8.50
C CYS A 379 11.25 -10.10 -8.31
N GLU A 380 12.12 -10.49 -9.24
CA GLU A 380 13.52 -10.07 -9.28
C GLU A 380 13.78 -9.25 -10.56
N VAL A 381 14.19 -7.99 -10.40
CA VAL A 381 14.52 -7.06 -11.50
C VAL A 381 16.00 -6.70 -11.42
N GLY A 382 16.78 -7.09 -12.42
CA GLY A 382 18.25 -6.98 -12.44
C GLY A 382 18.77 -5.57 -12.68
N THR A 383 17.94 -4.63 -13.17
CA THR A 383 18.27 -3.20 -13.21
C THR A 383 17.18 -2.35 -12.54
N GLU A 384 16.38 -1.61 -13.30
CA GLU A 384 15.41 -0.63 -12.78
C GLU A 384 13.97 -1.10 -12.92
N LEU A 385 13.14 -0.80 -11.92
CA LEU A 385 11.69 -0.83 -12.03
C LEU A 385 11.20 0.60 -12.34
N LEU A 386 10.63 0.79 -13.52
CA LEU A 386 10.16 2.09 -13.99
C LEU A 386 8.64 2.07 -14.14
N CYS A 387 7.97 3.01 -13.49
CA CYS A 387 6.54 3.26 -13.62
C CYS A 387 6.33 4.77 -13.51
N ARG A 388 6.90 5.52 -14.46
CA ARG A 388 7.03 6.98 -14.37
C ARG A 388 6.43 7.70 -15.57
N SER A 389 6.06 8.97 -15.39
CA SER A 389 5.92 9.89 -16.52
C SER A 389 7.31 10.24 -17.06
N LEU A 390 7.46 10.28 -18.39
CA LEU A 390 8.74 10.62 -19.03
C LEU A 390 8.98 12.14 -19.11
N ASN A 391 7.92 12.91 -19.28
CA ASN A 391 7.88 14.37 -19.34
C ASN A 391 6.41 14.86 -19.28
N SER A 392 6.18 16.18 -19.20
CA SER A 392 4.87 16.81 -19.10
C SER A 392 3.87 16.49 -20.23
N SER A 393 4.34 15.97 -21.37
CA SER A 393 3.52 15.63 -22.54
C SER A 393 3.39 14.13 -22.76
N ALA A 394 4.20 13.30 -22.10
CA ALA A 394 4.10 11.85 -22.15
C ALA A 394 2.92 11.36 -21.30
N PRO A 395 2.23 10.27 -21.69
CA PRO A 395 1.19 9.67 -20.86
C PRO A 395 1.72 9.40 -19.45
N ARG A 396 0.92 9.72 -18.42
CA ARG A 396 1.24 9.31 -17.06
C ARG A 396 0.91 7.82 -16.87
N PRO A 397 1.66 7.09 -16.03
CA PRO A 397 1.24 5.77 -15.58
C PRO A 397 -0.07 5.88 -14.79
N GLU A 398 -1.05 5.03 -15.09
CA GLU A 398 -2.30 4.92 -14.35
C GLU A 398 -2.54 3.45 -13.96
N ILE A 399 -2.68 3.17 -12.67
CA ILE A 399 -2.96 1.86 -12.09
C ILE A 399 -4.27 1.98 -11.32
N GLY A 400 -5.33 1.34 -11.82
CA GLY A 400 -6.68 1.40 -11.27
C GLY A 400 -6.89 0.55 -10.00
N GLY A 401 -5.95 -0.36 -9.72
CA GLY A 401 -5.88 -1.14 -8.48
C GLY A 401 -4.70 -0.75 -7.59
N MET A 402 -4.14 -1.74 -6.91
CA MET A 402 -2.98 -1.62 -6.03
C MET A 402 -1.66 -1.93 -6.76
N VAL A 403 -0.54 -1.46 -6.21
CA VAL A 403 0.81 -1.95 -6.58
C VAL A 403 1.32 -2.85 -5.45
N TRP A 404 1.66 -4.10 -5.76
CA TRP A 404 2.14 -5.08 -4.77
C TRP A 404 3.57 -5.53 -5.08
N MET A 405 4.55 -4.93 -4.40
CA MET A 405 5.98 -5.28 -4.45
C MET A 405 6.45 -6.03 -3.20
N SER A 406 5.56 -6.70 -2.46
CA SER A 406 5.97 -7.36 -1.22
C SER A 406 7.00 -8.46 -1.49
N GLY A 407 8.17 -8.39 -0.85
CA GLY A 407 9.29 -9.29 -1.09
C GLY A 407 9.99 -9.14 -2.45
N ALA A 408 9.64 -8.13 -3.26
CA ALA A 408 10.29 -7.87 -4.54
C ALA A 408 11.74 -7.40 -4.37
N LYS A 409 12.62 -7.76 -5.31
CA LYS A 409 14.01 -7.29 -5.37
C LYS A 409 14.24 -6.51 -6.66
N VAL A 410 14.78 -5.30 -6.53
CA VAL A 410 15.19 -4.44 -7.65
C VAL A 410 16.65 -4.08 -7.42
N SER A 411 17.56 -4.54 -8.27
CA SER A 411 19.01 -4.34 -8.07
C SER A 411 19.42 -2.86 -8.23
N GLY A 412 18.71 -2.13 -9.08
CA GLY A 412 18.82 -0.67 -9.25
C GLY A 412 17.67 0.08 -8.58
N SER A 413 17.19 1.15 -9.22
CA SER A 413 16.18 2.05 -8.65
C SER A 413 14.73 1.62 -8.97
N ALA A 414 13.80 2.01 -8.09
CA ALA A 414 12.35 1.85 -8.30
C ALA A 414 11.70 3.24 -8.42
N ASN A 415 11.02 3.51 -9.54
CA ASN A 415 10.67 4.88 -9.95
C ASN A 415 9.19 5.02 -10.34
N PHE A 416 8.40 5.61 -9.42
CA PHE A 416 6.97 5.90 -9.51
C PHE A 416 6.67 7.40 -9.71
N ASN A 417 7.59 8.16 -10.34
CA ASN A 417 7.45 9.62 -10.47
C ASN A 417 6.27 9.99 -11.40
N GLY A 418 5.33 10.76 -10.88
CA GLY A 418 4.10 11.15 -11.57
C GLY A 418 3.11 10.01 -11.86
N ALA A 419 3.28 8.84 -11.22
CA ALA A 419 2.34 7.73 -11.32
C ALA A 419 1.03 8.02 -10.57
N LYS A 420 -0.09 7.56 -11.12
CA LYS A 420 -1.38 7.50 -10.43
C LYS A 420 -1.71 6.06 -10.06
N ILE A 421 -1.77 5.78 -8.77
CA ILE A 421 -2.17 4.49 -8.19
C ILE A 421 -3.47 4.72 -7.41
N ALA A 422 -4.57 4.10 -7.82
CA ALA A 422 -5.86 4.30 -7.18
C ALA A 422 -5.96 3.58 -5.81
N GLY A 423 -5.25 2.46 -5.65
CA GLY A 423 -5.15 1.69 -4.40
C GLY A 423 -3.90 2.00 -3.59
N ASP A 424 -3.48 1.00 -2.80
CA ASP A 424 -2.27 1.03 -1.96
C ASP A 424 -0.99 0.83 -2.79
N LEU A 425 0.12 1.41 -2.33
CA LEU A 425 1.48 1.12 -2.79
C LEU A 425 2.18 0.25 -1.73
N ASN A 426 2.15 -1.06 -1.93
CA ASN A 426 2.71 -2.04 -1.01
C ASN A 426 4.15 -2.40 -1.42
N LEU A 427 5.10 -1.99 -0.59
CA LEU A 427 6.55 -2.19 -0.68
C LEU A 427 7.06 -3.06 0.50
N GLN A 428 6.18 -3.82 1.17
CA GLN A 428 6.51 -4.54 2.40
C GLN A 428 7.65 -5.56 2.18
N GLY A 429 8.76 -5.38 2.88
CA GLY A 429 9.93 -6.26 2.77
C GLY A 429 10.58 -6.28 1.38
N CYS A 430 10.35 -5.27 0.53
CA CYS A 430 11.07 -5.18 -0.75
C CYS A 430 12.53 -4.76 -0.53
N GLU A 431 13.41 -5.14 -1.44
CA GLU A 431 14.82 -4.75 -1.47
C GLU A 431 15.10 -3.94 -2.74
N VAL A 432 15.54 -2.70 -2.60
CA VAL A 432 15.88 -1.79 -3.71
C VAL A 432 17.35 -1.38 -3.55
N GLY A 433 18.21 -1.84 -4.44
CA GLY A 433 19.65 -1.56 -4.41
C GLY A 433 20.04 -0.14 -4.86
N GLY A 434 19.13 0.55 -5.54
CA GLY A 434 19.21 1.98 -5.86
C GLY A 434 18.30 2.84 -4.99
N SER A 435 17.73 3.89 -5.57
CA SER A 435 16.78 4.77 -4.88
C SER A 435 15.32 4.37 -5.16
N LEU A 436 14.44 4.66 -4.22
CA LEU A 436 12.98 4.61 -4.40
C LEU A 436 12.48 6.05 -4.62
N THR A 437 11.92 6.36 -5.79
CA THR A 437 11.39 7.72 -6.07
C THR A 437 9.93 7.69 -6.48
N CYS A 438 9.09 8.45 -5.79
CA CYS A 438 7.69 8.71 -6.11
C CYS A 438 7.42 10.22 -5.91
N ARG A 439 8.05 11.05 -6.75
CA ARG A 439 8.10 12.53 -6.60
C ARG A 439 7.64 13.28 -7.84
N SER A 440 7.41 14.58 -7.68
CA SER A 440 7.32 15.58 -8.77
C SER A 440 8.39 16.66 -8.59
N ARG A 441 9.09 17.02 -9.68
CA ARG A 441 10.19 18.02 -9.67
C ARG A 441 9.73 19.45 -9.97
N SER A 442 8.54 19.61 -10.53
CA SER A 442 7.99 20.89 -10.99
C SER A 442 6.46 20.83 -11.11
N SER A 443 5.81 21.99 -11.15
CA SER A 443 4.37 22.11 -11.44
C SER A 443 3.96 21.60 -12.84
N SER A 444 4.92 21.40 -13.74
CA SER A 444 4.72 20.82 -15.07
C SER A 444 4.82 19.29 -15.12
N GLU A 445 5.42 18.65 -14.12
CA GLU A 445 5.43 17.19 -14.00
C GLU A 445 4.15 16.71 -13.27
N PRO A 446 3.49 15.63 -13.73
CA PRO A 446 2.34 15.07 -13.02
C PRO A 446 2.65 14.81 -11.54
N GLN A 447 1.72 15.17 -10.66
CA GLN A 447 1.85 14.83 -9.24
C GLN A 447 1.66 13.32 -9.06
N PRO A 448 2.53 12.62 -8.29
CA PRO A 448 2.23 11.25 -7.88
C PRO A 448 0.97 11.22 -7.02
N GLU A 449 -0.01 10.41 -7.40
CA GLU A 449 -1.29 10.22 -6.70
C GLU A 449 -1.36 8.79 -6.18
N ILE A 450 -1.49 8.59 -4.87
CA ILE A 450 -1.71 7.30 -4.22
C ILE A 450 -3.03 7.39 -3.45
N GLY A 451 -4.07 6.71 -3.95
CA GLY A 451 -5.41 6.69 -3.35
C GLY A 451 -5.51 5.88 -2.05
N GLY A 452 -4.54 5.00 -1.81
CA GLY A 452 -4.41 4.18 -0.62
C GLY A 452 -3.32 4.64 0.35
N MET A 453 -2.72 3.66 1.01
CA MET A 453 -1.62 3.73 1.95
C MET A 453 -0.30 3.31 1.27
N VAL A 454 0.83 3.82 1.78
CA VAL A 454 2.17 3.37 1.39
C VAL A 454 2.72 2.45 2.48
N TRP A 455 2.91 1.16 2.19
CA TRP A 455 3.45 0.17 3.12
C TRP A 455 4.91 -0.12 2.80
N MET A 456 5.85 0.46 3.54
CA MET A 456 7.29 0.16 3.47
C MET A 456 7.77 -0.65 4.69
N SER A 457 6.86 -1.38 5.36
CA SER A 457 7.21 -2.18 6.54
C SER A 457 8.30 -3.20 6.22
N GLY A 458 9.45 -3.11 6.89
CA GLY A 458 10.62 -3.97 6.64
C GLY A 458 11.31 -3.76 5.29
N ALA A 459 10.97 -2.73 4.52
CA ALA A 459 11.60 -2.43 3.23
C ALA A 459 13.06 -2.02 3.42
N LYS A 460 13.92 -2.42 2.49
CA LYS A 460 15.33 -2.00 2.42
C LYS A 460 15.53 -1.19 1.13
N VAL A 461 16.01 0.04 1.26
CA VAL A 461 16.40 0.89 0.13
C VAL A 461 17.84 1.31 0.36
N SER A 462 18.77 0.91 -0.49
CA SER A 462 20.20 1.22 -0.30
C SER A 462 20.52 2.68 -0.64
N GLY A 463 19.74 3.31 -1.53
CA GLY A 463 19.76 4.75 -1.77
C GLY A 463 18.66 5.50 -1.03
N SER A 464 18.28 6.67 -1.55
CA SER A 464 17.27 7.54 -0.95
C SER A 464 15.84 7.07 -1.26
N ALA A 465 14.91 7.35 -0.35
CA ALA A 465 13.46 7.21 -0.54
C ALA A 465 12.81 8.59 -0.65
N ASN A 466 12.37 8.98 -1.86
CA ASN A 466 11.91 10.34 -2.15
C ASN A 466 10.45 10.37 -2.63
N PHE A 467 9.57 10.85 -1.76
CA PHE A 467 8.13 11.08 -1.94
C PHE A 467 7.78 12.58 -2.08
N SER A 468 8.75 13.42 -2.46
CA SER A 468 8.56 14.88 -2.49
C SER A 468 7.49 15.30 -3.50
N GLY A 469 6.46 15.99 -3.01
CA GLY A 469 5.28 16.38 -3.77
C GLY A 469 4.24 15.28 -3.95
N ALA A 470 4.38 14.09 -3.35
CA ALA A 470 3.41 13.01 -3.48
C ALA A 470 2.09 13.29 -2.74
N LYS A 471 0.97 12.85 -3.31
CA LYS A 471 -0.34 12.85 -2.66
C LYS A 471 -0.68 11.44 -2.18
N ILE A 472 -0.51 11.19 -0.89
CA ILE A 472 -0.85 9.93 -0.22
C ILE A 472 -2.18 10.13 0.53
N THR A 473 -3.24 9.51 0.05
CA THR A 473 -4.60 9.75 0.54
C THR A 473 -4.84 9.16 1.94
N ARG A 474 -4.11 8.11 2.30
CA ARG A 474 -4.15 7.49 3.64
C ARG A 474 -2.83 7.74 4.39
N SER A 475 -2.13 6.69 4.81
CA SER A 475 -0.93 6.78 5.64
C SER A 475 0.35 6.46 4.87
N LEU A 476 1.48 6.80 5.48
CA LEU A 476 2.82 6.38 5.07
C LEU A 476 3.45 5.60 6.21
N ASP A 477 3.95 4.39 5.95
CA ASP A 477 4.33 3.44 7.00
C ASP A 477 5.64 2.70 6.72
N LEU A 478 6.69 3.11 7.44
CA LEU A 478 8.05 2.62 7.38
C LEU A 478 8.43 1.76 8.59
N LEU A 479 7.49 1.05 9.22
CA LEU A 479 7.77 0.15 10.37
C LEU A 479 8.96 -0.78 10.08
N ASN A 480 10.06 -0.64 10.85
CA ASN A 480 11.31 -1.39 10.66
C ASN A 480 11.95 -1.27 9.25
N ALA A 481 11.70 -0.19 8.51
CA ALA A 481 12.36 0.06 7.23
C ALA A 481 13.83 0.48 7.43
N ALA A 482 14.69 0.17 6.46
CA ALA A 482 16.09 0.60 6.42
C ALA A 482 16.35 1.37 5.12
N ILE A 483 16.73 2.65 5.23
CA ILE A 483 17.03 3.54 4.11
C ILE A 483 18.49 4.01 4.22
N GLY A 484 19.35 3.60 3.28
CA GLY A 484 20.78 3.96 3.26
C GLY A 484 21.08 5.36 2.70
N GLY A 485 20.08 6.02 2.11
CA GLY A 485 20.12 7.42 1.75
C GLY A 485 19.13 8.26 2.55
N SER A 486 18.78 9.42 2.01
CA SER A 486 17.80 10.34 2.61
C SER A 486 16.36 9.83 2.49
N PHE A 487 15.52 10.14 3.48
CA PHE A 487 14.06 10.09 3.32
C PHE A 487 13.51 11.50 3.06
N LEU A 488 12.96 11.76 1.87
CA LEU A 488 12.53 13.10 1.47
C LEU A 488 11.05 13.12 1.10
N ALA A 489 10.25 13.89 1.83
CA ALA A 489 8.82 14.07 1.62
C ALA A 489 8.47 15.57 1.51
N ASP A 490 9.32 16.35 0.84
CA ASP A 490 9.27 17.81 0.84
C ASP A 490 8.35 18.41 -0.24
N ARG A 491 8.05 19.71 -0.10
CA ARG A 491 7.61 20.57 -1.19
C ARG A 491 8.83 21.07 -1.96
N SER A 492 9.13 20.44 -3.10
CA SER A 492 10.41 20.63 -3.81
C SER A 492 10.73 22.06 -4.29
N LYS A 493 9.72 22.92 -4.52
CA LYS A 493 9.84 24.36 -4.84
C LYS A 493 8.59 25.13 -4.36
N PRO A 494 8.65 26.47 -4.18
CA PRO A 494 7.49 27.29 -3.76
C PRO A 494 6.23 27.15 -4.63
N PHE A 495 6.35 26.70 -5.89
CA PHE A 495 5.21 26.45 -6.80
C PHE A 495 5.06 24.98 -7.20
N ALA A 496 5.91 24.08 -6.70
CA ALA A 496 5.74 22.65 -6.89
C ALA A 496 4.61 22.11 -6.00
N PRO A 497 4.02 20.95 -6.33
CA PRO A 497 3.07 20.28 -5.45
C PRO A 497 3.71 20.02 -4.07
N ARG A 498 2.96 20.27 -2.99
CA ARG A 498 3.38 19.84 -1.65
C ARG A 498 3.09 18.36 -1.46
N THR A 499 3.90 17.68 -0.65
CA THR A 499 3.54 16.35 -0.16
C THR A 499 2.31 16.46 0.74
N THR A 500 1.35 15.56 0.57
CA THR A 500 0.14 15.50 1.40
C THR A 500 -0.08 14.07 1.86
N ILE A 501 -0.32 13.88 3.16
CA ILE A 501 -0.57 12.58 3.80
C ILE A 501 -1.87 12.68 4.58
N GLY A 502 -2.91 11.96 4.14
CA GLY A 502 -4.27 12.12 4.63
C GLY A 502 -4.55 11.50 6.00
N ALA A 503 -3.65 10.66 6.51
CA ALA A 503 -3.68 10.06 7.83
C ALA A 503 -2.29 10.12 8.48
N PHE A 504 -1.75 9.02 9.01
CA PHE A 504 -0.54 9.03 9.83
C PHE A 504 0.76 8.81 9.04
N VAL A 505 1.88 9.18 9.65
CA VAL A 505 3.23 8.79 9.24
C VAL A 505 3.85 7.93 10.34
N ARG A 506 4.39 6.76 10.00
CA ARG A 506 5.02 5.83 10.96
C ARG A 506 6.46 5.49 10.54
N PHE A 507 7.40 5.65 11.46
CA PHE A 507 8.82 5.26 11.39
C PHE A 507 9.23 4.37 12.57
N ASP A 508 8.29 3.71 13.23
CA ASP A 508 8.60 2.86 14.40
C ASP A 508 9.67 1.81 14.04
N GLY A 509 10.80 1.76 14.77
CA GLY A 509 11.90 0.84 14.47
C GLY A 509 12.66 1.09 13.16
N ALA A 510 12.36 2.18 12.44
CA ALA A 510 13.01 2.49 11.16
C ALA A 510 14.41 3.09 11.37
N ARG A 511 15.32 2.84 10.42
CA ARG A 511 16.63 3.48 10.35
C ARG A 511 16.79 4.21 9.01
N VAL A 512 17.20 5.48 9.08
CA VAL A 512 17.52 6.31 7.91
C VAL A 512 18.93 6.87 8.09
N GLU A 513 19.85 6.48 7.20
CA GLU A 513 21.26 6.91 7.26
C GLU A 513 21.41 8.35 6.76
N GLY A 514 20.64 8.76 5.75
CA GLY A 514 20.62 10.14 5.28
C GLY A 514 19.55 11.02 5.95
N VAL A 515 19.51 12.29 5.55
CA VAL A 515 18.54 13.29 6.06
C VAL A 515 17.10 12.79 5.93
N THR A 516 16.30 12.93 7.00
CA THR A 516 14.85 12.76 6.96
C THR A 516 14.14 14.12 6.94
N SER A 517 13.37 14.41 5.89
CA SER A 517 12.80 15.74 5.65
C SER A 517 11.32 15.71 5.23
N PHE A 518 10.53 16.60 5.82
CA PHE A 518 9.11 16.85 5.56
C PHE A 518 8.83 18.37 5.41
N VAL A 519 9.77 19.12 4.82
CA VAL A 519 9.71 20.58 4.67
C VAL A 519 8.59 20.96 3.70
N GLY A 520 7.61 21.74 4.18
CA GLY A 520 6.42 22.15 3.44
C GLY A 520 5.39 21.04 3.22
N ALA A 521 5.49 19.90 3.93
CA ALA A 521 4.54 18.80 3.85
C ALA A 521 3.28 19.03 4.72
N GLU A 522 2.15 18.43 4.32
CA GLU A 522 0.90 18.38 5.08
C GLU A 522 0.64 16.95 5.57
N ILE A 523 0.53 16.73 6.89
CA ILE A 523 0.30 15.41 7.49
C ILE A 523 -0.92 15.48 8.40
N LYS A 524 -2.10 15.10 7.90
CA LYS A 524 -3.36 15.30 8.62
C LYS A 524 -3.50 14.49 9.92
N GLY A 525 -2.76 13.39 10.06
CA GLY A 525 -2.76 12.54 11.25
C GLY A 525 -1.54 12.75 12.14
N VAL A 526 -1.15 11.69 12.86
CA VAL A 526 -0.02 11.67 13.79
C VAL A 526 1.28 11.36 13.06
N PHE A 527 2.36 12.07 13.38
CA PHE A 527 3.72 11.65 13.06
C PHE A 527 4.28 10.80 14.22
N ARG A 528 4.64 9.55 13.96
CA ARG A 528 5.14 8.61 14.96
C ARG A 528 6.44 7.96 14.51
N ALA A 529 7.49 8.14 15.28
CA ALA A 529 8.78 7.49 15.12
C ALA A 529 9.23 6.99 16.50
N VAL A 530 8.80 5.81 16.93
CA VAL A 530 9.20 5.22 18.23
C VAL A 530 10.34 4.23 18.03
N ARG A 531 11.46 4.43 18.73
CA ARG A 531 12.71 3.65 18.54
C ARG A 531 13.20 3.71 17.08
N ALA A 532 13.13 4.88 16.48
CA ALA A 532 13.68 5.17 15.16
C ALA A 532 15.11 5.73 15.28
N GLU A 533 15.91 5.51 14.25
CA GLU A 533 17.29 6.00 14.15
C GLU A 533 17.41 6.90 12.91
N PHE A 534 17.83 8.15 13.12
CA PHE A 534 18.04 9.16 12.08
C PHE A 534 19.48 9.67 12.16
N ASP A 535 20.34 9.26 11.24
CA ASP A 535 21.78 9.56 11.35
C ASP A 535 22.07 11.03 10.97
N ASP A 536 21.74 11.46 9.75
CA ASP A 536 21.94 12.84 9.27
C ASP A 536 20.84 13.87 9.68
N GLY A 537 19.93 13.50 10.59
CA GLY A 537 18.96 14.43 11.20
C GLY A 537 17.52 14.38 10.67
N LEU A 538 16.63 15.10 11.36
CA LEU A 538 15.18 15.12 11.12
C LEU A 538 14.63 16.55 11.04
N PHE A 539 13.98 16.87 9.92
CA PHE A 539 13.46 18.20 9.59
C PHE A 539 11.95 18.17 9.35
N LEU A 540 11.20 18.82 10.24
CA LEU A 540 9.74 18.98 10.18
C LEU A 540 9.42 20.48 10.10
N SER A 541 9.20 21.02 8.89
CA SER A 541 9.11 22.47 8.68
C SER A 541 7.90 22.92 7.85
N ALA A 542 7.41 24.12 8.14
CA ALA A 542 6.25 24.78 7.54
C ALA A 542 6.55 25.39 6.17
N GLY A 543 7.53 26.29 6.17
CA GLY A 543 7.80 27.14 5.03
C GLY A 543 8.35 26.35 3.86
N SER A 544 8.23 26.92 2.65
CA SER A 544 9.15 26.59 1.55
C SER A 544 10.51 27.23 1.82
N GLY A 545 11.08 26.95 3.00
CA GLY A 545 12.27 27.59 3.51
C GLY A 545 13.43 27.28 2.58
N SER A 546 14.14 28.33 2.16
CA SER A 546 15.46 28.25 1.54
C SER A 546 16.52 27.86 2.57
N ALA A 547 16.26 26.78 3.32
CA ALA A 547 17.32 25.92 3.79
C ALA A 547 17.84 25.21 2.53
N GLU A 548 18.91 25.76 1.96
CA GLU A 548 19.80 24.97 1.11
C GLU A 548 20.36 23.84 1.98
N ILE A 549 19.63 22.71 2.05
CA ILE A 549 20.18 21.43 2.52
C ILE A 549 21.16 21.03 1.42
N SER A 550 22.40 21.49 1.61
CA SER A 550 23.37 21.68 0.54
C SER A 550 23.84 20.37 -0.07
N SER A 551 23.37 20.08 -1.28
CA SER A 551 24.27 19.68 -2.36
C SER A 551 24.42 20.89 -3.28
N GLU A 552 25.66 21.33 -3.49
CA GLU A 552 25.98 22.73 -3.81
C GLU A 552 25.53 23.23 -5.20
N TYR A 553 25.30 24.55 -5.30
CA TYR A 553 25.22 25.40 -6.51
C TYR A 553 24.23 25.05 -7.64
N SER A 554 23.18 25.87 -7.80
CA SER A 554 23.04 26.72 -9.00
C SER A 554 21.93 27.78 -8.87
N GLY A 555 22.30 29.03 -9.16
CA GLY A 555 21.55 30.23 -8.77
C GLY A 555 20.21 30.50 -9.44
N GLY A 556 19.43 31.35 -8.76
CA GLY A 556 18.19 31.94 -9.28
C GLY A 556 17.39 32.63 -8.17
N GLN A 557 17.52 33.96 -8.05
CA GLN A 557 16.69 34.73 -7.12
C GLN A 557 15.20 34.60 -7.48
N ALA A 558 14.38 34.15 -6.54
CA ALA A 558 12.94 34.25 -6.61
C ALA A 558 12.43 34.95 -5.35
N THR A 559 11.75 36.08 -5.53
CA THR A 559 11.14 36.87 -4.46
C THR A 559 10.07 36.04 -3.74
N ALA A 560 10.24 35.82 -2.44
CA ALA A 560 9.30 35.05 -1.64
C ALA A 560 7.93 35.75 -1.55
N ILE A 561 6.89 35.08 -2.04
CA ILE A 561 5.51 35.34 -1.64
C ILE A 561 5.16 34.20 -0.68
N ASP A 562 5.09 34.53 0.61
CA ASP A 562 4.78 33.58 1.67
C ASP A 562 3.29 33.27 1.65
N VAL A 563 2.92 32.16 1.00
CA VAL A 563 1.57 31.61 1.06
C VAL A 563 1.56 30.58 2.18
N GLU A 564 0.96 30.96 3.31
CA GLU A 564 0.94 30.17 4.55
C GLU A 564 0.69 28.67 4.31
N THR A 565 1.73 27.85 4.45
CA THR A 565 1.60 26.40 4.62
C THR A 565 2.18 26.02 5.97
N ARG A 566 1.32 25.88 6.97
CA ARG A 566 1.73 25.36 8.29
C ARG A 566 1.72 23.82 8.25
N PRO A 567 2.66 23.12 8.90
CA PRO A 567 2.67 21.67 8.99
C PRO A 567 1.70 21.33 10.11
N VAL A 568 0.42 21.29 9.78
CA VAL A 568 -0.62 20.85 10.70
C VAL A 568 -0.43 19.36 10.91
N THR A 569 -0.24 18.93 12.15
CA THR A 569 -0.20 17.51 12.54
C THR A 569 -1.13 17.26 13.72
N CYS A 570 -1.77 16.09 13.79
CA CYS A 570 -2.60 15.75 14.95
C CYS A 570 -1.81 15.10 16.11
N GLY A 571 -0.48 15.29 16.15
CA GLY A 571 0.40 14.83 17.24
C GLY A 571 1.78 14.40 16.73
N LEU A 572 2.77 14.44 17.64
CA LEU A 572 4.17 14.08 17.37
C LEU A 572 4.68 13.12 18.45
N ASN A 573 5.22 11.96 18.07
CA ASN A 573 5.79 11.01 19.00
C ASN A 573 7.16 10.51 18.50
N LEU A 574 8.23 10.95 19.16
CA LEU A 574 9.63 10.58 18.93
C LEU A 574 10.22 9.75 20.09
N SER A 575 9.37 9.12 20.92
CA SER A 575 9.81 8.46 22.15
C SER A 575 10.81 7.33 21.91
N HIS A 576 11.88 7.29 22.71
CA HIS A 576 13.00 6.36 22.63
C HIS A 576 13.76 6.32 21.30
N SER A 577 13.63 7.35 20.47
CA SER A 577 14.35 7.46 19.20
C SER A 577 15.70 8.16 19.37
N GLN A 578 16.54 8.06 18.34
CA GLN A 578 17.88 8.63 18.32
C GLN A 578 18.08 9.44 17.03
N VAL A 579 18.59 10.66 17.19
CA VAL A 579 18.95 11.59 16.12
C VAL A 579 20.44 11.91 16.27
N ASN A 580 21.30 11.48 15.35
CA ASN A 580 22.75 11.63 15.51
C ASN A 580 23.28 12.99 15.02
N ALA A 581 22.39 13.84 14.51
CA ALA A 581 22.66 15.22 14.11
C ALA A 581 21.63 16.18 14.74
N ARG A 582 21.01 17.04 13.93
CA ARG A 582 20.07 18.10 14.37
C ARG A 582 18.62 17.63 14.26
N LEU A 583 17.78 18.07 15.19
CA LEU A 583 16.31 17.98 15.10
C LEU A 583 15.73 19.39 14.96
N VAL A 584 15.09 19.66 13.82
CA VAL A 584 14.45 20.95 13.54
C VAL A 584 12.95 20.78 13.39
N ILE A 585 12.18 21.50 14.23
CA ILE A 585 10.72 21.54 14.23
C ILE A 585 10.33 23.02 14.05
N SER A 586 9.80 23.40 12.89
CA SER A 586 9.52 24.82 12.60
C SER A 586 8.11 25.05 12.03
N GLY A 587 7.39 25.97 12.66
CA GLY A 587 6.02 26.35 12.31
C GLY A 587 4.94 25.30 12.60
N LEU A 588 5.28 24.22 13.32
CA LEU A 588 4.39 23.10 13.65
C LEU A 588 3.13 23.58 14.38
N GLU A 589 1.95 23.27 13.84
CA GLU A 589 0.69 23.42 14.57
C GLU A 589 0.19 22.03 14.95
N SER A 590 0.20 21.73 16.25
CA SER A 590 -0.22 20.41 16.76
C SER A 590 -1.43 20.49 17.69
N SER A 591 -2.47 19.72 17.36
CA SER A 591 -3.71 19.61 18.15
C SER A 591 -3.72 18.43 19.12
N GLY A 592 -2.76 17.51 18.99
CA GLY A 592 -2.59 16.31 19.81
C GLY A 592 -1.28 16.29 20.60
N PRO A 593 -0.99 15.18 21.31
CA PRO A 593 0.14 15.12 22.23
C PRO A 593 1.50 15.17 21.52
N VAL A 594 2.47 15.82 22.17
CA VAL A 594 3.89 15.82 21.80
C VAL A 594 4.67 14.99 22.83
N ASN A 595 5.26 13.89 22.38
CA ASN A 595 5.98 12.94 23.22
C ASN A 595 7.41 12.72 22.69
N LEU A 596 8.39 13.20 23.46
CA LEU A 596 9.83 13.12 23.27
C LEU A 596 10.49 12.28 24.40
N HIS A 597 9.73 11.49 25.16
CA HIS A 597 10.23 10.69 26.28
C HIS A 597 11.41 9.80 25.86
N GLY A 598 12.56 9.99 26.52
CA GLY A 598 13.76 9.18 26.25
C GLY A 598 14.41 9.40 24.87
N LEU A 599 14.06 10.48 24.16
CA LEU A 599 14.69 10.88 22.90
C LEU A 599 16.18 11.22 23.13
N ARG A 600 17.05 10.83 22.21
CA ARG A 600 18.49 11.16 22.21
C ARG A 600 18.84 11.98 20.97
N ILE A 601 19.60 13.05 21.16
CA ILE A 601 20.03 13.97 20.10
C ILE A 601 21.54 14.23 20.28
N GLU A 602 22.36 13.86 19.29
CA GLU A 602 23.81 14.10 19.28
C GLU A 602 24.21 15.44 18.62
N GLY A 603 23.26 16.38 18.58
CA GLY A 603 23.43 17.75 18.10
C GLY A 603 22.37 18.69 18.71
N ASP A 604 21.99 19.73 17.97
CA ASP A 604 21.03 20.75 18.44
C ASP A 604 19.56 20.36 18.21
N LEU A 605 18.69 20.82 19.11
CA LEU A 605 17.23 20.77 19.00
C LEU A 605 16.66 22.19 18.86
N GLU A 606 16.00 22.47 17.75
CA GLU A 606 15.39 23.77 17.49
C GLU A 606 13.89 23.64 17.24
N ALA A 607 13.10 24.34 18.05
CA ALA A 607 11.66 24.46 17.90
C ALA A 607 11.28 25.94 17.71
N GLN A 608 10.97 26.31 16.47
CA GLN A 608 10.62 27.69 16.09
C GLN A 608 9.16 27.79 15.65
N SER A 609 8.52 28.93 15.91
CA SER A 609 7.13 29.29 15.56
C SER A 609 6.10 28.18 15.76
N THR A 610 6.30 27.35 16.78
CA THR A 610 5.56 26.11 16.98
C THR A 610 4.40 26.36 17.93
N LYS A 611 3.16 26.13 17.48
CA LYS A 611 1.95 26.30 18.29
C LYS A 611 1.39 24.95 18.70
N LEU A 612 1.37 24.74 20.01
CA LEU A 612 0.79 23.57 20.61
C LEU A 612 -0.59 23.95 21.14
N HIS A 613 -1.62 23.34 20.56
CA HIS A 613 -3.02 23.45 20.94
C HIS A 613 -3.44 22.15 21.64
N PRO A 614 -3.05 21.91 22.91
CA PRO A 614 -3.36 20.66 23.61
C PRO A 614 -4.87 20.54 23.87
N THR A 615 -5.57 19.88 22.95
CA THR A 615 -6.99 19.55 23.14
C THR A 615 -7.14 18.32 24.02
N ALA A 616 -7.61 18.53 25.26
CA ALA A 616 -8.06 17.54 26.25
C ALA A 616 -7.10 16.40 26.67
N LEU A 617 -5.97 16.14 25.99
CA LEU A 617 -5.13 14.96 26.18
C LEU A 617 -3.62 15.26 26.18
N GLY A 618 -3.12 15.66 27.35
CA GLY A 618 -1.72 15.49 27.74
C GLY A 618 -0.79 16.73 27.61
N PRO A 619 0.25 16.83 28.47
CA PRO A 619 1.29 17.85 28.36
C PRO A 619 2.30 17.51 27.25
N VAL A 620 3.26 18.41 27.00
CA VAL A 620 4.49 18.06 26.29
C VAL A 620 5.36 17.21 27.21
N ILE A 621 5.64 15.97 26.81
CA ILE A 621 6.41 15.00 27.60
C ILE A 621 7.80 14.88 26.97
N ALA A 622 8.82 15.46 27.58
CA ALA A 622 10.23 15.45 27.14
C ALA A 622 11.18 14.98 28.27
N ASN A 623 10.65 14.18 29.19
CA ASN A 623 11.41 13.60 30.29
C ASN A 623 12.39 12.51 29.82
N ASN A 624 13.50 12.37 30.56
CA ASN A 624 14.62 11.47 30.25
C ASN A 624 15.25 11.71 28.86
N MET A 625 15.01 12.87 28.25
CA MET A 625 15.59 13.29 26.97
C MET A 625 17.07 13.63 27.16
N LYS A 626 17.92 13.28 26.17
CA LYS A 626 19.36 13.58 26.19
C LYS A 626 19.75 14.40 24.95
N VAL A 627 20.43 15.52 25.14
CA VAL A 627 20.88 16.41 24.07
C VAL A 627 22.34 16.83 24.33
N SER A 628 23.24 16.54 23.40
CA SER A 628 24.66 16.97 23.48
C SER A 628 24.85 18.44 23.06
N GLY A 629 24.03 18.93 22.12
CA GLY A 629 24.01 20.32 21.69
C GLY A 629 23.12 21.21 22.56
N SER A 630 22.66 22.28 21.93
CA SER A 630 21.74 23.28 22.48
C SER A 630 20.29 22.93 22.19
N VAL A 631 19.38 23.49 22.97
CA VAL A 631 17.93 23.32 22.88
C VAL A 631 17.29 24.69 22.87
N ASP A 632 16.63 25.06 21.78
CA ASP A 632 15.91 26.33 21.65
C ASP A 632 14.39 26.11 21.50
N PHE A 633 13.65 26.49 22.55
CA PHE A 633 12.18 26.55 22.58
C PHE A 633 11.64 27.99 22.68
N THR A 634 12.43 29.03 22.38
CA THR A 634 12.04 30.44 22.61
C THR A 634 10.72 30.84 21.94
N ASP A 635 10.43 30.29 20.76
CA ASP A 635 9.26 30.60 19.92
C ASP A 635 8.26 29.42 19.87
N VAL A 636 8.11 28.73 21.01
CA VAL A 636 7.10 27.67 21.21
C VAL A 636 5.96 28.19 22.08
N HIS A 637 4.78 28.32 21.49
CA HIS A 637 3.56 28.74 22.19
C HIS A 637 2.76 27.51 22.65
N ILE A 638 2.59 27.37 23.97
CA ILE A 638 1.79 26.31 24.58
C ILE A 638 0.51 26.93 25.15
N ASN A 639 -0.65 26.58 24.61
CA ASN A 639 -1.92 27.03 25.18
C ASN A 639 -2.20 26.31 26.51
N PRO A 640 -2.71 26.99 27.55
CA PRO A 640 -2.88 26.41 28.88
C PRO A 640 -3.91 25.26 28.89
N THR A 641 -3.54 24.13 29.51
CA THR A 641 -4.45 22.98 29.70
C THR A 641 -5.28 23.12 30.98
N PRO A 642 -6.47 22.50 31.06
CA PRO A 642 -7.24 22.40 32.30
C PRO A 642 -6.55 21.60 33.42
N ILE A 643 -5.49 20.86 33.09
CA ILE A 643 -4.80 19.89 33.97
C ILE A 643 -3.52 20.50 34.59
N GLY A 644 -3.09 21.69 34.12
CA GLY A 644 -2.04 22.49 34.76
C GLY A 644 -0.59 22.03 34.52
N ILE A 645 -0.37 20.98 33.73
CA ILE A 645 0.97 20.57 33.28
C ILE A 645 1.17 21.12 31.87
N GLY A 646 2.20 21.96 31.68
CA GLY A 646 2.55 22.54 30.38
C GLY A 646 3.69 21.79 29.69
N PHE A 647 4.78 21.53 30.42
CA PHE A 647 6.04 21.05 29.86
C PHE A 647 6.82 20.20 30.87
N ASP A 648 7.16 18.95 30.55
CA ASP A 648 7.91 18.05 31.44
C ASP A 648 9.29 17.68 30.84
N LEU A 649 10.37 18.12 31.51
CA LEU A 649 11.78 17.79 31.24
C LEU A 649 12.41 16.99 32.40
N SER A 650 11.62 16.28 33.21
CA SER A 650 12.14 15.49 34.33
C SER A 650 13.23 14.52 33.88
N PHE A 651 14.36 14.45 34.59
CA PHE A 651 15.53 13.63 34.27
C PHE A 651 16.19 13.91 32.91
N ALA A 652 15.90 15.05 32.26
CA ALA A 652 16.57 15.42 31.02
C ALA A 652 18.05 15.79 31.25
N GLU A 653 18.93 15.44 30.31
CA GLU A 653 20.34 15.80 30.27
C GLU A 653 20.62 16.65 29.03
N ILE A 654 20.85 17.96 29.19
CA ILE A 654 21.13 18.90 28.10
C ILE A 654 22.50 19.54 28.36
N GLN A 655 23.49 19.33 27.48
CA GLN A 655 24.86 19.79 27.72
C GLN A 655 25.12 21.25 27.29
N GLY A 656 24.44 21.73 26.23
CA GLY A 656 24.56 23.07 25.68
C GLY A 656 23.60 24.11 26.28
N ASP A 657 23.30 25.16 25.52
CA ASP A 657 22.33 26.19 25.92
C ASP A 657 20.91 25.61 25.94
N CYS A 658 20.13 25.85 26.98
CA CYS A 658 18.72 25.45 27.08
C CYS A 658 17.84 26.70 27.22
N ARG A 659 17.15 27.08 26.15
CA ARG A 659 16.23 28.21 26.13
C ARG A 659 14.80 27.70 26.24
N LEU A 660 14.13 28.07 27.34
CA LEU A 660 12.79 27.58 27.69
C LEU A 660 11.69 28.54 27.19
N PRO A 661 10.48 28.02 26.85
CA PRO A 661 9.41 28.80 26.24
C PRO A 661 8.75 29.79 27.19
N CYS A 662 8.15 30.84 26.64
CA CYS A 662 7.26 31.73 27.37
C CYS A 662 5.85 31.11 27.44
N ILE A 663 5.33 30.89 28.64
CA ILE A 663 4.00 30.30 28.86
C ILE A 663 3.01 31.42 29.20
N GLU A 664 2.05 31.66 28.30
CA GLU A 664 0.98 32.65 28.52
C GLU A 664 -0.27 31.99 29.13
N GLY A 665 -0.67 32.47 30.32
CA GLY A 665 -1.86 31.98 31.03
C GLY A 665 -1.53 31.18 32.30
N GLY A 666 -2.04 31.65 33.44
CA GLY A 666 -1.59 31.25 34.78
C GLY A 666 -2.07 29.90 35.31
N THR A 667 -1.93 28.82 34.54
CA THR A 667 -2.12 27.43 35.03
C THR A 667 -1.06 26.44 34.57
N ALA A 668 -0.30 26.70 33.51
CA ALA A 668 0.65 25.73 32.98
C ALA A 668 2.01 25.80 33.71
N SER A 669 2.45 24.66 34.22
CA SER A 669 3.73 24.48 34.94
C SER A 669 4.83 23.85 34.07
N ILE A 670 6.09 24.15 34.40
CA ILE A 670 7.28 23.48 33.88
C ILE A 670 7.85 22.52 34.94
N ILE A 671 8.06 21.26 34.58
CA ILE A 671 8.62 20.24 35.48
C ILE A 671 10.08 19.96 35.05
N LEU A 672 11.02 20.17 35.96
CA LEU A 672 12.47 20.03 35.80
C LEU A 672 13.07 19.05 36.82
N TYR A 673 12.27 18.06 37.27
CA TYR A 673 12.62 17.16 38.37
C TYR A 673 13.88 16.35 38.03
N HIS A 674 14.95 16.49 38.82
CA HIS A 674 16.27 15.88 38.56
C HIS A 674 16.86 16.15 37.15
N ALA A 675 16.49 17.26 36.49
CA ALA A 675 17.11 17.66 35.23
C ALA A 675 18.57 18.14 35.43
N ASN A 676 19.42 17.90 34.44
CA ASN A 676 20.81 18.37 34.37
C ASN A 676 21.00 19.19 33.09
N LEU A 677 21.11 20.51 33.23
CA LEU A 677 21.07 21.47 32.13
C LEU A 677 22.39 22.27 32.00
N GLY A 678 22.76 22.67 30.80
CA GLY A 678 23.93 23.51 30.55
C GLY A 678 23.69 24.97 30.97
N GLU A 679 23.55 25.87 30.00
CA GLU A 679 23.21 27.27 30.24
C GLU A 679 21.70 27.49 30.07
N VAL A 680 20.97 27.70 31.16
CA VAL A 680 19.51 27.86 31.15
C VAL A 680 19.13 29.32 30.97
N ARG A 681 18.25 29.60 30.00
CA ARG A 681 17.67 30.93 29.74
C ARG A 681 16.15 30.83 29.62
N PHE A 682 15.43 31.78 30.22
CA PHE A 682 13.97 31.86 30.11
C PHE A 682 13.55 32.98 29.14
N ALA A 683 12.62 32.68 28.22
CA ALA A 683 11.98 33.69 27.38
C ALA A 683 10.82 34.36 28.12
N GLY A 684 10.76 35.70 28.07
CA GLY A 684 9.67 36.50 28.65
C GLY A 684 9.87 36.89 30.13
N SER A 685 9.13 37.90 30.58
CA SER A 685 9.24 38.48 31.94
C SER A 685 8.34 37.81 32.99
N ASN A 686 7.40 36.95 32.58
CA ASN A 686 6.49 36.22 33.46
C ASN A 686 6.86 34.74 33.52
N LEU A 687 7.48 34.31 34.62
CA LEU A 687 7.85 32.91 34.86
C LEU A 687 6.61 32.05 35.24
N PRO A 688 6.45 30.83 34.71
CA PRO A 688 5.41 29.90 35.13
C PRO A 688 5.65 29.33 36.55
N GLU A 689 4.78 28.45 37.03
CA GLU A 689 5.07 27.60 38.20
C GLU A 689 6.10 26.53 37.81
N ILE A 690 7.13 26.30 38.65
CA ILE A 690 8.27 25.45 38.30
C ILE A 690 8.52 24.37 39.36
N THR A 691 8.47 23.10 38.94
CA THR A 691 8.85 21.96 39.79
C THR A 691 10.32 21.60 39.54
N ALA A 692 11.24 22.22 40.28
CA ALA A 692 12.69 22.09 40.06
C ALA A 692 13.43 21.23 41.11
N ASP A 693 12.75 20.33 41.83
CA ASP A 693 13.42 19.51 42.85
C ASP A 693 14.50 18.61 42.24
N GLY A 694 15.69 18.62 42.85
CA GLY A 694 16.86 17.88 42.37
C GLY A 694 17.51 18.41 41.09
N MET A 695 17.06 19.54 40.54
CA MET A 695 17.62 20.16 39.34
C MET A 695 19.07 20.60 39.54
N THR A 696 19.89 20.42 38.50
CA THR A 696 21.27 20.91 38.41
C THR A 696 21.49 21.69 37.11
N PHE A 697 22.35 22.70 37.15
CA PHE A 697 22.65 23.52 35.97
C PHE A 697 24.09 24.05 35.99
N ARG A 698 24.68 24.34 34.81
CA ARG A 698 26.01 24.97 34.70
C ARG A 698 25.93 26.48 34.89
N ARG A 699 24.92 27.12 34.29
CA ARG A 699 24.66 28.57 34.42
C ARG A 699 23.18 28.85 34.28
N LEU A 700 22.66 29.83 35.01
CA LEU A 700 21.28 30.28 34.91
C LEU A 700 21.25 31.80 34.64
N ILE A 701 20.48 32.21 33.63
CA ILE A 701 20.26 33.62 33.28
C ILE A 701 18.75 33.89 33.35
N LEU A 702 18.38 34.84 34.21
CA LEU A 702 16.98 35.20 34.47
C LEU A 702 16.64 36.60 33.93
N PRO A 703 15.40 36.85 33.50
CA PRO A 703 14.94 38.18 33.14
C PRO A 703 15.11 39.15 34.33
N GLY A 704 15.93 40.18 34.16
CA GLY A 704 16.18 41.19 35.21
C GLY A 704 16.96 40.69 36.43
N ASP A 705 17.62 39.53 36.35
CA ASP A 705 18.40 38.91 37.44
C ASP A 705 17.61 38.65 38.75
N ASP A 706 16.28 38.51 38.69
CA ASP A 706 15.45 38.28 39.89
C ASP A 706 15.42 36.79 40.31
N PHE A 707 16.51 36.35 40.93
CA PHE A 707 16.65 34.99 41.48
C PHE A 707 15.64 34.68 42.61
N ILE A 708 15.12 35.70 43.31
CA ILE A 708 14.17 35.50 44.40
C ILE A 708 12.77 35.22 43.83
N ALA A 709 12.30 36.00 42.86
CA ALA A 709 11.02 35.77 42.21
C ALA A 709 10.97 34.41 41.47
N PHE A 710 12.10 33.95 40.91
CA PHE A 710 12.23 32.60 40.38
C PHE A 710 12.07 31.54 41.48
N LEU A 711 12.83 31.64 42.58
CA LEU A 711 12.76 30.68 43.68
C LEU A 711 11.39 30.67 44.38
N ASP A 712 10.71 31.81 44.50
CA ASP A 712 9.35 31.87 45.06
C ASP A 712 8.33 31.12 44.21
N ARG A 713 8.51 31.03 42.88
CA ARG A 713 7.69 30.20 41.97
C ARG A 713 8.10 28.73 41.92
N THR A 714 9.17 28.32 42.64
CA THR A 714 9.51 26.89 42.78
C THR A 714 8.65 26.20 43.84
N ILE A 715 7.96 25.13 43.45
CA ILE A 715 7.02 24.38 44.29
C ILE A 715 7.28 22.87 44.10
N PRO A 716 7.31 22.05 45.18
CA PRO A 716 7.31 22.45 46.59
C PRO A 716 8.62 23.13 47.01
N PHE A 717 8.60 23.85 48.13
CA PHE A 717 9.81 24.45 48.71
C PHE A 717 10.84 23.37 49.10
N GLN A 718 12.03 23.44 48.51
CA GLN A 718 13.15 22.54 48.78
C GLN A 718 14.44 23.31 49.07
N LYS A 719 15.11 22.98 50.19
CA LYS A 719 16.38 23.64 50.60
C LYS A 719 17.53 23.39 49.63
N SER A 720 17.50 22.28 48.89
CA SER A 720 18.46 21.94 47.83
C SER A 720 18.54 23.04 46.77
N ASN A 721 17.39 23.44 46.22
CA ASN A 721 17.31 24.40 45.12
C ASN A 721 17.89 25.77 45.51
N TYR A 722 17.60 26.24 46.73
CA TYR A 722 18.17 27.47 47.27
C TYR A 722 19.68 27.39 47.48
N ARG A 723 20.22 26.25 47.94
CA ARG A 723 21.66 26.03 48.10
C ARG A 723 22.42 25.93 46.78
N VAL A 724 21.81 25.32 45.76
CA VAL A 724 22.36 25.29 44.39
C VAL A 724 22.43 26.71 43.83
N MET A 725 21.37 27.50 44.01
CA MET A 725 21.33 28.91 43.59
C MET A 725 22.34 29.78 44.37
N GLU A 726 22.40 29.64 45.69
CA GLU A 726 23.38 30.36 46.53
C GLU A 726 24.80 30.05 46.05
N LYS A 727 25.14 28.77 45.89
CA LYS A 727 26.47 28.37 45.40
C LYS A 727 26.75 28.98 44.02
N HIS A 728 25.80 28.92 43.09
CA HIS A 728 25.96 29.52 41.77
C HIS A 728 26.26 31.02 41.83
N LEU A 729 25.55 31.77 42.69
CA LEU A 729 25.77 33.20 42.87
C LEU A 729 27.15 33.50 43.51
N ARG A 730 27.61 32.67 44.46
CA ARG A 730 28.98 32.78 45.02
C ARG A 730 30.06 32.45 43.99
N ASP A 731 29.86 31.41 43.18
CA ASP A 731 30.77 31.01 42.10
C ASP A 731 30.86 32.12 41.01
N LEU A 732 29.84 32.97 40.88
CA LEU A 732 29.82 34.18 40.03
C LEU A 732 30.34 35.46 40.72
N GLY A 733 30.78 35.39 41.99
CA GLY A 733 31.23 36.55 42.77
C GLY A 733 30.12 37.50 43.26
N ARG A 734 28.85 37.06 43.20
CA ARG A 734 27.66 37.83 43.63
C ARG A 734 27.27 37.51 45.07
N ASP A 735 28.21 37.65 46.00
CA ASP A 735 28.02 37.26 47.41
C ASP A 735 26.83 37.94 48.10
N GLN A 736 26.51 39.19 47.74
CA GLN A 736 25.36 39.91 48.29
C GLN A 736 24.03 39.26 47.89
N ASP A 737 23.91 38.81 46.65
CA ASP A 737 22.71 38.13 46.15
C ASP A 737 22.61 36.70 46.68
N ALA A 738 23.75 36.00 46.81
CA ALA A 738 23.83 34.70 47.47
C ALA A 738 23.33 34.77 48.92
N ASP A 739 23.76 35.79 49.67
CA ASP A 739 23.30 36.05 51.04
C ASP A 739 21.81 36.38 51.10
N LEU A 740 21.25 37.09 50.11
CA LEU A 740 19.81 37.34 50.02
C LEU A 740 19.03 36.05 49.77
N VAL A 741 19.47 35.20 48.83
CA VAL A 741 18.88 33.88 48.57
C VAL A 741 18.94 32.98 49.82
N TYR A 742 20.07 32.96 50.53
CA TYR A 742 20.22 32.20 51.78
C TYR A 742 19.31 32.72 52.90
N ARG A 743 19.18 34.05 53.04
CA ARG A 743 18.24 34.66 54.01
C ARG A 743 16.79 34.33 53.66
N GLU A 744 16.41 34.33 52.39
CA GLU A 744 15.04 34.00 51.99
C GLU A 744 14.74 32.50 52.13
N MET A 745 15.72 31.62 51.87
CA MET A 745 15.62 30.19 52.24
C MET A 745 15.28 30.05 53.73
N LEU A 746 16.02 30.72 54.63
CA LEU A 746 15.79 30.66 56.08
C LEU A 746 14.47 31.32 56.53
N ARG A 747 13.95 32.31 55.79
CA ARG A 747 12.64 32.91 56.04
C ARG A 747 11.51 31.99 55.59
N ARG A 748 11.62 31.38 54.40
CA ARG A 748 10.60 30.49 53.84
C ARG A 748 10.55 29.14 54.59
N ASP A 749 11.70 28.64 55.03
CA ASP A 749 11.82 27.49 55.93
C ASP A 749 11.13 27.76 57.28
N ARG A 750 11.44 28.89 57.93
CA ARG A 750 10.76 29.29 59.18
C ARG A 750 9.26 29.52 59.00
N ARG A 751 8.81 30.05 57.85
CA ARG A 751 7.38 30.12 57.50
C ARG A 751 6.75 28.72 57.37
N GLY A 752 7.48 27.75 56.80
CA GLY A 752 7.06 26.34 56.71
C GLY A 752 7.09 25.57 58.05
N GLU A 753 7.96 25.95 58.98
CA GLU A 753 7.94 25.45 60.37
C GLU A 753 6.80 26.07 61.17
N LEU A 754 6.58 27.39 61.09
CA LEU A 754 5.42 28.08 61.70
C LEU A 754 4.08 27.56 61.16
N GLY A 755 3.97 27.30 59.85
CA GLY A 755 2.79 26.69 59.26
C GLY A 755 2.53 25.26 59.76
N ARG A 756 3.59 24.45 59.92
CA ARG A 756 3.48 23.13 60.56
C ARG A 756 3.14 23.23 62.05
N MET A 757 3.67 24.22 62.77
CA MET A 757 3.38 24.46 64.18
C MET A 757 1.93 24.93 64.41
N LEU A 758 1.41 25.81 63.54
CA LEU A 758 0.01 26.24 63.53
C LEU A 758 -0.94 25.08 63.17
N PHE A 759 -0.58 24.23 62.19
CA PHE A 759 -1.33 23.01 61.90
C PHE A 759 -1.37 22.05 63.10
N TRP A 760 -0.27 21.94 63.87
CA TRP A 760 -0.24 21.18 65.12
C TRP A 760 -1.07 21.83 66.26
N ILE A 761 -1.24 23.15 66.26
CA ILE A 761 -2.09 23.87 67.23
C ILE A 761 -3.58 23.71 66.89
N ASP A 762 -3.96 23.79 65.62
CA ASP A 762 -5.32 23.42 65.15
C ASP A 762 -5.62 21.94 65.43
N MET A 763 -4.61 21.06 65.28
CA MET A 763 -4.69 19.65 65.68
C MET A 763 -4.88 19.43 67.18
N ALA A 764 -4.46 20.37 68.02
CA ALA A 764 -4.65 20.29 69.47
C ALA A 764 -6.03 20.83 69.89
N LEU A 765 -6.53 21.87 69.22
CA LEU A 765 -7.75 22.59 69.61
C LEU A 765 -9.05 21.83 69.31
N PHE A 766 -9.15 21.17 68.16
CA PHE A 766 -10.43 20.60 67.70
C PHE A 766 -10.66 19.17 68.30
N VAL A 767 -9.68 18.52 68.98
CA VAL A 767 -9.82 17.16 69.58
C VAL A 767 -10.45 17.13 70.99
N TRP A 768 -10.65 18.27 71.61
CA TRP A 768 -11.39 18.40 72.87
C TRP A 768 -12.79 18.96 72.52
N PRO A 769 -13.94 18.33 72.89
CA PRO A 769 -14.13 17.41 74.02
C PRO A 769 -14.84 16.07 73.69
N PHE A 770 -14.62 15.03 74.51
CA PHE A 770 -15.71 14.27 75.15
C PHE A 770 -15.19 13.41 76.32
N GLU A 771 -16.08 13.10 77.27
CA GLU A 771 -15.93 12.18 78.42
C GLU A 771 -15.10 12.67 79.62
N THR A 772 -15.75 13.48 80.46
CA THR A 772 -15.51 13.43 81.91
C THR A 772 -16.47 12.42 82.57
N ARG A 773 -15.91 11.47 83.35
CA ARG A 773 -16.39 10.99 84.68
C ARG A 773 -16.11 9.49 84.93
N ALA A 774 -14.96 9.21 85.53
CA ALA A 774 -14.83 8.17 86.56
C ALA A 774 -13.93 8.71 87.69
N ARG A 775 -14.23 8.35 88.95
CA ARG A 775 -13.73 9.05 90.15
C ARG A 775 -12.35 8.59 90.62
N ALA A 776 -11.55 9.58 91.03
CA ALA A 776 -10.73 9.64 92.24
C ALA A 776 -9.88 8.42 92.67
N GLY A 777 -8.56 8.57 92.50
CA GLY A 777 -7.67 8.73 93.66
C GLY A 777 -6.97 7.49 94.24
N ARG A 778 -5.63 7.44 94.05
CA ARG A 778 -4.67 7.24 95.14
C ARG A 778 -3.25 7.68 94.76
N LEU A 779 -2.55 8.22 95.77
CA LEU A 779 -1.15 8.65 95.78
C LEU A 779 -0.21 7.51 96.24
N ARG A 780 1.12 7.78 96.20
CA ARG A 780 2.27 6.98 96.70
C ARG A 780 2.72 5.86 95.75
N SER A 781 4.00 5.49 95.64
CA SER A 781 5.29 6.00 96.19
C SER A 781 6.40 5.58 95.17
N GLU A 782 7.53 6.30 94.98
CA GLU A 782 8.81 6.08 95.71
C GLU A 782 9.31 4.63 95.54
N LYS A 783 10.52 4.23 95.12
CA LYS A 783 11.88 4.76 94.88
C LYS A 783 12.70 3.59 94.31
N ASP A 784 13.93 3.84 93.82
CA ASP A 784 15.07 2.91 93.67
C ASP A 784 14.86 1.61 92.82
N LYS A 785 15.72 1.26 91.85
CA LYS A 785 17.18 1.03 91.99
C LYS A 785 17.94 1.12 90.64
N GLN A 786 19.25 1.37 90.75
CA GLN A 786 20.27 1.37 89.68
C GLN A 786 21.05 0.03 89.58
N LEU A 787 22.05 -0.02 88.67
CA LEU A 787 23.17 -0.99 88.49
C LEU A 787 22.82 -2.34 87.79
N GLN A 788 23.65 -3.10 87.06
CA GLN A 788 24.94 -3.01 86.30
C GLN A 788 25.15 -4.41 85.62
N VAL A 789 26.08 -4.75 84.69
CA VAL A 789 26.88 -4.11 83.60
C VAL A 789 27.48 -5.25 82.71
N GLN A 790 28.08 -4.98 81.53
CA GLN A 790 28.94 -5.91 80.73
C GLN A 790 28.27 -7.18 80.09
N GLU A 791 28.78 -7.86 79.04
CA GLU A 791 29.94 -7.67 78.12
C GLU A 791 29.68 -8.28 76.70
N GLN A 792 30.70 -8.41 75.85
CA GLN A 792 30.69 -8.70 74.40
C GLN A 792 30.68 -10.20 74.01
N LEU A 793 30.13 -10.53 72.82
CA LEU A 793 30.80 -11.24 71.68
C LEU A 793 29.80 -11.57 70.53
N ALA A 794 30.31 -11.91 69.34
CA ALA A 794 29.57 -11.95 68.06
C ALA A 794 29.43 -13.39 67.46
N PRO A 795 29.11 -13.59 66.15
CA PRO A 795 27.76 -13.59 65.57
C PRO A 795 27.39 -14.92 64.83
N LEU A 796 26.11 -15.15 64.45
CA LEU A 796 25.73 -16.02 63.32
C LEU A 796 24.24 -15.88 62.91
N VAL A 797 23.83 -16.57 61.84
CA VAL A 797 22.71 -16.23 60.92
C VAL A 797 21.52 -17.21 61.01
N ALA A 798 20.30 -16.70 60.74
CA ALA A 798 19.12 -17.32 60.10
C ALA A 798 17.78 -17.23 60.89
N GLU A 799 16.72 -16.82 60.17
CA GLU A 799 15.26 -17.11 60.31
C GLU A 799 14.58 -17.17 61.71
N GLY A 800 13.35 -16.69 61.95
CA GLY A 800 12.36 -16.03 61.09
C GLY A 800 10.97 -15.97 61.78
N THR A 801 10.21 -14.90 61.54
CA THR A 801 8.75 -14.69 61.82
C THR A 801 8.21 -14.39 63.24
N THR A 802 7.66 -13.17 63.40
CA THR A 802 6.41 -12.82 64.15
C THR A 802 6.38 -12.96 65.70
N ARG A 803 5.64 -12.20 66.54
CA ARG A 803 4.63 -11.10 66.47
C ARG A 803 4.40 -10.58 67.93
N SER A 804 3.74 -9.46 68.28
CA SER A 804 3.12 -8.34 67.56
C SER A 804 2.85 -7.14 68.51
N ALA A 805 3.14 -5.90 68.09
CA ALA A 805 2.50 -4.65 68.56
C ALA A 805 2.76 -4.24 70.05
N ARG A 806 2.33 -3.07 70.58
CA ARG A 806 1.29 -2.09 70.19
C ARG A 806 1.45 -0.77 70.99
N ILE A 807 0.75 0.30 70.57
CA ILE A 807 0.22 1.49 71.32
C ILE A 807 0.90 2.83 70.94
N ARG A 808 0.18 3.95 70.68
CA ARG A 808 -1.20 4.23 70.18
C ARG A 808 -1.34 5.76 70.02
N ARG A 809 -2.16 6.22 69.05
CA ARG A 809 -3.20 7.30 69.14
C ARG A 809 -2.98 8.50 70.09
N ARG A 810 -3.27 9.77 69.73
CA ARG A 810 -4.46 10.31 69.01
C ARG A 810 -4.15 11.79 68.61
N THR A 811 -4.34 12.20 67.35
CA THR A 811 -5.35 13.18 66.83
C THR A 811 -5.26 14.63 67.34
N GLY A 812 -5.58 15.69 66.56
CA GLY A 812 -6.05 15.75 65.16
C GLY A 812 -6.86 17.02 64.82
N GLN A 813 -6.95 17.40 63.52
CA GLN A 813 -7.77 18.46 62.85
C GLN A 813 -7.00 19.74 62.38
N ALA A 814 -7.49 20.62 61.48
CA ALA A 814 -8.80 20.72 60.82
C ALA A 814 -8.79 20.94 59.28
N GLY A 815 -7.75 20.53 58.55
CA GLY A 815 -7.75 20.58 57.07
C GLY A 815 -8.38 19.38 56.35
N THR A 816 -8.78 18.35 57.10
CA THR A 816 -8.84 16.98 56.58
C THR A 816 -10.23 16.46 56.23
N LYS A 817 -11.35 17.11 56.63
CA LYS A 817 -12.70 16.48 56.60
C LYS A 817 -13.19 15.94 55.24
N CYS A 818 -12.76 16.50 54.10
CA CYS A 818 -13.14 15.96 52.78
C CYS A 818 -12.24 14.77 52.39
N LEU A 819 -10.92 14.90 52.56
CA LEU A 819 -9.95 13.82 52.34
C LEU A 819 -10.11 12.68 53.35
N ASP A 820 -10.51 12.96 54.60
CA ASP A 820 -10.90 11.98 55.61
C ASP A 820 -12.22 11.30 55.23
N PHE A 821 -13.16 11.98 54.58
CA PHE A 821 -14.34 11.33 54.04
C PHE A 821 -13.98 10.41 52.88
N PHE A 822 -13.14 10.82 51.92
CA PHE A 822 -12.67 9.93 50.84
C PHE A 822 -11.72 8.83 51.32
N SER A 823 -10.91 9.08 52.34
CA SER A 823 -10.04 8.09 52.99
C SER A 823 -10.85 7.12 53.84
N TRP A 824 -11.88 7.58 54.56
CA TRP A 824 -12.83 6.73 55.28
C TRP A 824 -13.72 5.96 54.32
N LEU A 825 -14.22 6.57 53.25
CA LEU A 825 -14.97 5.86 52.21
C LEU A 825 -14.06 4.84 51.52
N GLY A 826 -12.80 5.17 51.26
CA GLY A 826 -11.79 4.29 50.67
C GLY A 826 -11.34 3.16 51.59
N THR A 827 -11.18 3.41 52.90
CA THR A 827 -10.85 2.37 53.89
C THR A 827 -12.05 1.54 54.30
N VAL A 828 -13.27 2.09 54.33
CA VAL A 828 -14.50 1.30 54.45
C VAL A 828 -14.73 0.49 53.17
N PHE A 829 -14.49 1.06 51.99
CA PHE A 829 -14.54 0.33 50.71
C PHE A 829 -13.51 -0.81 50.71
N LEU A 830 -12.26 -0.57 51.10
CA LEU A 830 -11.22 -1.60 51.21
C LEU A 830 -11.49 -2.61 52.33
N ASP A 831 -11.99 -2.23 53.50
CA ASP A 831 -12.33 -3.19 54.58
C ASP A 831 -13.57 -4.03 54.22
N VAL A 832 -14.56 -3.45 53.53
CA VAL A 832 -15.77 -4.16 53.08
C VAL A 832 -15.49 -5.07 51.87
N THR A 833 -14.55 -4.70 50.98
CA THR A 833 -14.24 -5.47 49.75
C THR A 833 -13.00 -6.38 49.86
N THR A 834 -11.99 -6.03 50.67
CA THR A 834 -10.70 -6.74 50.77
C THR A 834 -10.41 -7.31 52.17
N GLY A 835 -11.25 -7.02 53.18
CA GLY A 835 -11.16 -7.58 54.53
C GLY A 835 -11.39 -9.10 54.59
N HIS A 836 -10.30 -9.87 54.47
CA HIS A 836 -10.16 -11.32 54.70
C HIS A 836 -11.26 -12.21 54.09
N GLY A 837 -11.04 -12.61 52.83
CA GLY A 837 -11.79 -13.68 52.17
C GLY A 837 -12.95 -13.18 51.29
N THR A 838 -12.73 -13.17 49.97
CA THR A 838 -13.66 -12.63 48.97
C THR A 838 -14.97 -13.44 48.87
N ARG A 839 -15.98 -13.09 49.69
CA ARG A 839 -17.37 -13.52 49.49
C ARG A 839 -18.09 -12.54 48.55
N SER A 840 -18.33 -12.96 47.30
CA SER A 840 -18.80 -12.11 46.19
C SER A 840 -20.14 -11.38 46.42
N HIS A 841 -20.92 -11.80 47.42
CA HIS A 841 -22.19 -11.17 47.77
C HIS A 841 -22.06 -9.70 48.26
N ARG A 842 -20.92 -9.31 48.87
CA ARG A 842 -20.71 -7.94 49.38
C ARG A 842 -20.55 -6.91 48.26
N LEU A 843 -19.77 -7.24 47.22
CA LEU A 843 -19.61 -6.38 46.04
C LEU A 843 -20.93 -6.21 45.28
N ARG A 844 -21.73 -7.28 45.19
CA ARG A 844 -23.08 -7.24 44.60
C ARG A 844 -24.03 -6.33 45.39
N ALA A 845 -24.05 -6.45 46.71
CA ALA A 845 -24.86 -5.57 47.57
C ALA A 845 -24.44 -4.10 47.41
N TYR A 846 -23.13 -3.81 47.37
CA TYR A 846 -22.63 -2.45 47.16
C TYR A 846 -23.07 -1.85 45.80
N LEU A 847 -22.89 -2.57 44.69
CA LEU A 847 -23.30 -2.08 43.36
C LEU A 847 -24.82 -1.88 43.27
N LEU A 848 -25.61 -2.75 43.90
CA LEU A 848 -27.07 -2.56 44.00
C LEU A 848 -27.44 -1.33 44.83
N ILE A 849 -26.77 -1.09 45.97
CA ILE A 849 -27.01 0.11 46.80
C ILE A 849 -26.68 1.39 46.02
N VAL A 850 -25.54 1.45 45.33
CA VAL A 850 -25.17 2.62 44.50
C VAL A 850 -26.20 2.85 43.39
N PHE A 851 -26.63 1.79 42.71
CA PHE A 851 -27.68 1.85 41.69
C PHE A 851 -29.00 2.40 42.26
N PHE A 852 -29.50 1.84 43.37
CA PHE A 852 -30.77 2.31 43.98
C PHE A 852 -30.68 3.75 44.51
N VAL A 853 -29.54 4.17 45.04
CA VAL A 853 -29.33 5.57 45.48
C VAL A 853 -29.36 6.54 44.30
N LEU A 854 -28.72 6.19 43.17
CA LEU A 854 -28.77 7.02 41.96
C LEU A 854 -30.16 7.06 41.31
N THR A 855 -30.84 5.92 41.22
CA THR A 855 -32.22 5.84 40.76
C THR A 855 -33.13 6.72 41.61
N TRP A 856 -32.98 6.68 42.94
CA TRP A 856 -33.75 7.53 43.84
C TRP A 856 -33.45 9.02 43.65
N LEU A 857 -32.16 9.40 43.59
CA LEU A 857 -31.70 10.77 43.35
C LEU A 857 -32.32 11.36 42.07
N PHE A 858 -32.18 10.66 40.94
CA PHE A 858 -32.73 11.06 39.64
C PHE A 858 -34.27 11.05 39.59
N TYR A 859 -34.93 10.19 40.37
CA TYR A 859 -36.38 10.16 40.45
C TYR A 859 -36.95 11.33 41.29
N THR A 860 -36.25 11.73 42.36
CA THR A 860 -36.74 12.77 43.28
C THR A 860 -36.53 14.21 42.82
N ASP A 861 -35.59 14.46 41.90
CA ASP A 861 -35.26 15.81 41.44
C ASP A 861 -35.21 15.85 39.89
N PRO A 862 -36.32 16.22 39.21
CA PRO A 862 -36.42 16.24 37.75
C PRO A 862 -35.46 17.22 37.06
N LEU A 863 -34.87 18.18 37.78
CA LEU A 863 -33.87 19.11 37.23
C LEU A 863 -32.49 18.45 37.08
N SER A 864 -32.28 17.27 37.68
CA SER A 864 -31.06 16.47 37.56
C SER A 864 -30.78 15.96 36.14
N VAL A 865 -31.74 16.09 35.22
CA VAL A 865 -31.70 15.56 33.85
C VAL A 865 -32.25 16.56 32.84
N LYS A 866 -31.73 16.51 31.62
CA LYS A 866 -32.10 17.31 30.45
C LYS A 866 -32.25 16.38 29.24
N ARG A 867 -33.04 16.77 28.25
CA ARG A 867 -33.09 16.06 26.96
C ARG A 867 -32.08 16.66 26.00
N ALA A 868 -31.27 15.83 25.35
CA ALA A 868 -30.42 16.27 24.25
C ALA A 868 -31.27 16.43 22.98
N THR A 869 -31.50 17.67 22.53
CA THR A 869 -32.20 17.96 21.27
C THR A 869 -31.27 18.68 20.30
N THR A 870 -30.90 18.02 19.21
CA THR A 870 -30.29 18.69 18.05
C THR A 870 -31.37 19.52 17.34
N PRO A 871 -31.19 20.84 17.14
CA PRO A 871 -32.19 21.69 16.50
C PRO A 871 -32.38 21.31 15.02
N THR A 872 -33.59 21.48 14.49
CA THR A 872 -33.86 21.16 13.08
C THR A 872 -33.52 22.34 12.17
N THR A 873 -33.26 22.05 10.90
CA THR A 873 -32.86 23.07 9.90
C THR A 873 -33.88 24.19 9.68
N GLY A 874 -35.17 23.95 10.00
CA GLY A 874 -36.22 24.97 9.93
C GLY A 874 -36.08 26.06 11.00
N ASP A 875 -35.77 25.67 12.24
CA ASP A 875 -35.70 26.57 13.40
C ASP A 875 -34.52 27.54 13.29
N VAL A 876 -33.37 27.03 12.83
CA VAL A 876 -32.16 27.83 12.57
C VAL A 876 -32.39 28.83 11.44
N SER A 877 -33.11 28.44 10.38
CA SER A 877 -33.45 29.32 9.26
C SER A 877 -34.37 30.48 9.69
N ALA A 878 -35.36 30.22 10.54
CA ALA A 878 -36.25 31.24 11.08
C ALA A 878 -35.50 32.25 11.98
N ALA A 879 -34.60 31.78 12.84
CA ALA A 879 -33.81 32.63 13.73
C ALA A 879 -32.86 33.57 12.95
N LEU A 880 -32.17 33.05 11.93
CA LEU A 880 -31.27 33.83 11.07
C LEU A 880 -32.02 34.88 10.23
N THR A 881 -33.26 34.58 9.81
CA THR A 881 -34.09 35.51 9.03
C THR A 881 -34.63 36.67 9.88
N ALA A 882 -34.87 36.44 11.19
CA ALA A 882 -35.36 37.47 12.10
C ALA A 882 -34.29 38.48 12.55
N TYR A 883 -33.00 38.08 12.56
CA TYR A 883 -31.88 38.91 13.03
C TYR A 883 -30.67 38.85 12.08
N PRO A 884 -30.78 39.34 10.83
CA PRO A 884 -29.77 39.14 9.78
C PRO A 884 -28.41 39.81 10.05
N ASN A 885 -28.32 40.73 11.03
CA ASN A 885 -27.13 41.52 11.32
C ASN A 885 -26.28 40.98 12.48
N GLU A 886 -26.74 39.96 13.22
CA GLU A 886 -25.99 39.35 14.35
C GLU A 886 -26.21 37.81 14.39
N PRO A 887 -25.67 37.05 13.43
CA PRO A 887 -25.98 35.61 13.28
C PRO A 887 -25.54 34.76 14.49
N ASP A 888 -24.42 35.09 15.12
CA ASP A 888 -23.87 34.31 16.25
C ASP A 888 -24.83 34.34 17.46
N LYS A 889 -25.44 35.49 17.75
CA LYS A 889 -26.43 35.63 18.83
C LYS A 889 -27.82 35.09 18.48
N ALA A 890 -28.10 34.87 17.19
CA ALA A 890 -29.33 34.21 16.74
C ALA A 890 -29.27 32.71 17.02
N LEU A 891 -28.11 32.08 16.81
CA LEU A 891 -27.86 30.66 17.11
C LEU A 891 -27.92 30.35 18.62
N ASP A 892 -27.29 31.18 19.47
CA ASP A 892 -27.34 31.06 20.94
C ASP A 892 -28.76 31.04 21.53
N ARG A 893 -29.76 31.55 20.79
CA ARG A 893 -31.16 31.64 21.25
C ARG A 893 -32.04 30.47 20.81
N VAL A 894 -31.53 29.55 19.99
CA VAL A 894 -32.24 28.34 19.55
C VAL A 894 -32.05 27.16 20.53
N ASP A 895 -31.04 27.24 21.42
CA ASP A 895 -30.66 26.16 22.34
C ASP A 895 -31.55 26.09 23.61
N VAL A 896 -32.81 25.69 23.44
CA VAL A 896 -33.82 25.64 24.51
C VAL A 896 -33.67 24.37 25.35
N LYS A 897 -33.00 24.49 26.51
CA LYS A 897 -32.87 23.41 27.52
C LYS A 897 -34.24 22.96 28.05
N LEU A 898 -34.69 21.79 27.63
CA LEU A 898 -35.95 21.18 28.06
C LEU A 898 -35.73 20.14 29.18
N HIS A 899 -36.07 20.53 30.41
CA HIS A 899 -36.23 19.62 31.54
C HIS A 899 -37.56 18.84 31.43
N PRO A 900 -37.64 17.62 31.98
CA PRO A 900 -38.86 16.80 31.92
C PRO A 900 -40.06 17.48 32.60
N LYS A 901 -41.24 17.35 31.98
CA LYS A 901 -42.53 17.61 32.62
C LYS A 901 -42.99 16.35 33.38
N THR A 902 -43.82 16.52 34.40
CA THR A 902 -44.20 15.47 35.37
C THR A 902 -44.79 14.20 34.79
N ASP A 903 -45.33 14.23 33.58
CA ASP A 903 -46.00 13.07 32.95
C ASP A 903 -45.05 12.21 32.09
N ASP A 904 -43.82 12.69 31.84
CA ASP A 904 -42.83 12.07 30.93
C ASP A 904 -41.62 11.44 31.66
N TRP A 905 -41.54 11.58 32.99
CA TRP A 905 -40.41 11.15 33.82
C TRP A 905 -40.85 10.27 34.99
N GLY A 906 -40.60 8.97 34.88
CA GLY A 906 -40.97 7.97 35.88
C GLY A 906 -39.77 7.31 36.56
N PHE A 907 -40.08 6.39 37.47
CA PHE A 907 -39.09 5.59 38.19
C PHE A 907 -38.22 4.74 37.24
N TRP A 908 -38.77 4.29 36.11
CA TRP A 908 -38.05 3.48 35.14
C TRP A 908 -37.06 4.30 34.31
N GLU A 909 -37.42 5.51 33.88
CA GLU A 909 -36.54 6.45 33.17
C GLU A 909 -35.36 6.87 34.06
N ALA A 910 -35.63 7.19 35.33
CA ALA A 910 -34.61 7.44 36.34
C ALA A 910 -33.70 6.21 36.57
N SER A 911 -34.27 5.00 36.61
CA SER A 911 -33.53 3.75 36.73
C SER A 911 -32.59 3.48 35.55
N PHE A 912 -33.06 3.67 34.31
CA PHE A 912 -32.22 3.48 33.12
C PHE A 912 -31.08 4.50 33.05
N THR A 913 -31.35 5.74 33.45
CA THR A 913 -30.32 6.79 33.53
C THR A 913 -29.27 6.44 34.60
N ALA A 914 -29.70 6.02 35.80
CA ALA A 914 -28.80 5.51 36.84
C ALA A 914 -27.97 4.31 36.38
N PHE A 915 -28.55 3.40 35.59
CA PHE A 915 -27.85 2.23 35.07
C PHE A 915 -26.76 2.61 34.06
N ARG A 916 -27.08 3.46 33.06
CA ARG A 916 -26.11 4.01 32.09
C ARG A 916 -24.93 4.70 32.80
N VAL A 917 -25.22 5.46 33.86
CA VAL A 917 -24.21 6.19 34.66
C VAL A 917 -23.34 5.25 35.50
N THR A 918 -23.92 4.19 36.07
CA THR A 918 -23.17 3.20 36.87
C THR A 918 -22.27 2.33 35.99
N PHE A 919 -22.69 2.05 34.75
CA PHE A 919 -21.99 1.18 33.79
C PHE A 919 -21.77 1.86 32.41
N PRO A 920 -20.96 2.94 32.34
CA PRO A 920 -20.80 3.74 31.11
C PRO A 920 -20.15 2.98 29.93
N MET A 921 -19.54 1.82 30.19
CA MET A 921 -18.95 0.94 29.18
C MET A 921 -19.99 0.17 28.34
N LEU A 922 -21.27 0.16 28.74
CA LEU A 922 -22.34 -0.56 28.04
C LEU A 922 -23.27 0.42 27.31
N LYS A 923 -23.15 0.51 25.98
CA LYS A 923 -24.07 1.29 25.13
C LYS A 923 -25.46 0.62 25.07
N ILE A 924 -26.32 0.97 26.00
CA ILE A 924 -27.72 0.50 26.06
C ILE A 924 -28.62 1.55 25.39
N VAL A 925 -29.27 1.18 24.29
CA VAL A 925 -30.19 2.04 23.53
C VAL A 925 -31.57 2.04 24.18
N THR A 926 -32.13 3.22 24.45
CA THR A 926 -33.46 3.41 25.05
C THR A 926 -34.18 4.57 24.36
N GLY A 927 -35.45 4.42 23.98
CA GLY A 927 -36.15 5.34 23.07
C GLY A 927 -36.48 6.76 23.55
N LYS A 928 -35.99 7.18 24.72
CA LYS A 928 -36.03 8.56 25.22
C LYS A 928 -34.65 8.89 25.79
N ASP A 929 -33.80 9.54 25.00
CA ASP A 929 -32.43 9.87 25.41
C ASP A 929 -32.40 11.06 26.38
N TRP A 930 -32.53 10.72 27.66
CA TRP A 930 -32.29 11.62 28.78
C TRP A 930 -30.83 11.57 29.19
N GLU A 931 -30.24 12.74 29.41
CA GLU A 931 -28.88 12.91 29.87
C GLU A 931 -28.87 13.70 31.20
N PRO A 932 -27.88 13.49 32.07
CA PRO A 932 -27.75 14.29 33.29
C PRO A 932 -27.58 15.79 32.99
N SER A 933 -28.17 16.63 33.83
CA SER A 933 -28.07 18.08 33.77
C SER A 933 -26.81 18.60 34.45
N ASP A 934 -26.35 19.78 34.05
CA ASP A 934 -25.19 20.46 34.62
C ASP A 934 -25.54 21.23 35.91
N GLU A 935 -26.82 21.21 36.30
CA GLU A 935 -27.34 21.86 37.51
C GLU A 935 -26.92 21.15 38.80
N ARG A 936 -27.08 21.84 39.94
CA ARG A 936 -26.63 21.36 41.25
C ARG A 936 -27.70 20.45 41.86
N VAL A 937 -27.39 19.17 41.98
CA VAL A 937 -28.32 18.17 42.53
C VAL A 937 -28.18 18.09 44.06
N LYS A 938 -29.31 17.94 44.75
CA LYS A 938 -29.39 17.89 46.22
C LYS A 938 -29.12 16.47 46.75
N TRP A 939 -27.84 16.11 46.91
CA TRP A 939 -27.45 14.76 47.30
C TRP A 939 -27.62 14.44 48.81
N TRP A 940 -27.75 15.46 49.67
CA TRP A 940 -28.00 15.32 51.11
C TRP A 940 -28.85 16.49 51.62
N PRO A 941 -29.62 16.37 52.73
CA PRO A 941 -30.54 17.43 53.19
C PRO A 941 -29.93 18.83 53.38
N LEU A 942 -28.61 18.93 53.55
CA LEU A 942 -27.85 20.16 53.78
C LEU A 942 -26.69 20.38 52.79
N SER A 943 -26.65 19.69 51.64
CA SER A 943 -25.52 19.83 50.69
C SER A 943 -25.89 19.60 49.23
N TRP A 944 -25.36 20.47 48.38
CA TRP A 944 -25.55 20.49 46.93
C TRP A 944 -24.24 20.14 46.24
N MET A 945 -24.27 19.29 45.21
CA MET A 945 -23.09 18.89 44.44
C MET A 945 -23.37 19.02 42.95
N LYS A 946 -22.36 19.40 42.16
CA LYS A 946 -22.46 19.33 40.70
C LYS A 946 -22.55 17.87 40.26
N TYR A 947 -23.37 17.60 39.27
CA TYR A 947 -23.53 16.25 38.74
C TYR A 947 -22.21 15.66 38.21
N GLU A 948 -21.41 16.44 37.49
CA GLU A 948 -20.08 16.05 36.96
C GLU A 948 -19.16 15.49 38.05
N THR A 949 -19.17 16.08 39.25
CA THR A 949 -18.37 15.64 40.40
C THR A 949 -18.85 14.30 40.93
N LEU A 950 -20.17 14.12 41.03
CA LEU A 950 -20.79 12.86 41.46
C LEU A 950 -20.50 11.73 40.45
N ALA A 951 -20.68 12.01 39.15
CA ALA A 951 -20.40 11.09 38.06
C ALA A 951 -18.91 10.73 37.99
N GLY A 952 -18.01 11.69 38.19
CA GLY A 952 -16.56 11.44 38.27
C GLY A 952 -16.19 10.47 39.38
N ILE A 953 -16.71 10.68 40.60
CA ILE A 953 -16.48 9.79 41.75
C ILE A 953 -17.00 8.37 41.46
N ILE A 954 -18.20 8.24 40.88
CA ILE A 954 -18.84 6.95 40.60
C ILE A 954 -18.16 6.22 39.45
N SER A 955 -17.72 6.93 38.42
CA SER A 955 -16.92 6.40 37.31
C SER A 955 -15.57 5.89 37.80
N SER A 956 -14.85 6.65 38.64
CA SER A 956 -13.61 6.19 39.27
C SER A 956 -13.80 4.91 40.10
N LEU A 957 -14.91 4.81 40.83
CA LEU A 957 -15.24 3.60 41.60
C LEU A 957 -15.65 2.42 40.71
N SER A 958 -16.34 2.66 39.58
CA SER A 958 -16.74 1.59 38.65
C SER A 958 -15.56 1.03 37.84
N TYR A 959 -14.56 1.85 37.49
CA TYR A 959 -13.29 1.37 36.92
C TYR A 959 -12.53 0.39 37.83
N ILE A 960 -12.71 0.48 39.16
CA ILE A 960 -12.13 -0.46 40.13
C ILE A 960 -13.08 -1.65 40.36
N ALA A 961 -14.39 -1.40 40.49
CA ALA A 961 -15.36 -2.43 40.83
C ALA A 961 -15.67 -3.40 39.68
N VAL A 962 -15.67 -2.95 38.42
CA VAL A 962 -16.01 -3.79 37.25
C VAL A 962 -14.96 -4.88 36.99
N PRO A 963 -13.63 -4.62 36.99
CA PRO A 963 -12.62 -5.68 36.89
C PRO A 963 -12.73 -6.69 38.03
N LEU A 964 -12.92 -6.23 39.28
CA LEU A 964 -13.10 -7.10 40.44
C LEU A 964 -14.38 -7.96 40.34
N PHE A 965 -15.46 -7.41 39.78
CA PHE A 965 -16.69 -8.14 39.51
C PHE A 965 -16.48 -9.22 38.44
N LEU A 966 -15.83 -8.89 37.31
CA LEU A 966 -15.52 -9.84 36.24
C LEU A 966 -14.62 -10.98 36.73
N VAL A 967 -13.58 -10.68 37.52
CA VAL A 967 -12.74 -11.70 38.16
C VAL A 967 -13.57 -12.59 39.12
N SER A 968 -14.51 -12.01 39.87
CA SER A 968 -15.38 -12.78 40.77
C SER A 968 -16.37 -13.70 40.03
N VAL A 969 -16.83 -13.32 38.82
CA VAL A 969 -17.70 -14.12 37.97
C VAL A 969 -16.89 -15.24 37.28
N SER A 970 -15.70 -14.92 36.77
CA SER A 970 -14.74 -15.90 36.22
C SER A 970 -14.41 -17.01 37.24
N GLY A 971 -14.09 -16.64 38.48
CA GLY A 971 -13.84 -17.61 39.55
C GLY A 971 -15.05 -18.47 39.96
N LEU A 972 -16.27 -18.00 39.67
CA LEU A 972 -17.52 -18.74 39.94
C LEU A 972 -17.85 -19.73 38.80
N LEU A 973 -17.58 -19.34 37.55
CA LEU A 973 -17.69 -20.23 36.40
C LEU A 973 -16.65 -21.36 36.47
N LYS A 974 -15.42 -21.06 36.90
CA LYS A 974 -14.36 -22.05 37.07
C LYS A 974 -14.65 -23.09 38.17
N ARG A 975 -15.51 -22.77 39.16
CA ARG A 975 -15.96 -23.67 40.23
C ARG A 975 -17.25 -24.45 39.94
N ARG A 976 -17.74 -24.42 38.69
CA ARG A 976 -18.88 -25.23 38.23
C ARG A 976 -18.50 -26.19 37.09
N GLY A 977 -17.21 -26.31 36.78
CA GLY A 977 -16.65 -27.25 35.81
C GLY A 977 -15.68 -28.28 36.43
N GLU A 978 -15.70 -28.41 37.75
CA GLU A 978 -15.06 -29.46 38.56
C GLU A 978 -16.16 -30.20 39.35
#